data_AF-A0A9R1M9T6-F1
#
_entry.id   AF-A0A9R1M9T6-F1
#
_cell.length_a   1.000
_cell.length_b   1.000
_cell.length_c   1.000
_cell.angle_alpha   90.00
_cell.angle_beta   90.00
_cell.angle_gamma   90.00
#
_symmetry.space_group_name_H-M   'P 1'
#
loop_
_entity.id
_entity.type
_entity.pdbx_description
1 polymer ?
#
loop_
_entity_poly.entity_id
_entity_poly.type
_entity_poly.pdbx_seq_one_letter_code
_entity_poly.pdbx_strand_id
1 'polypeptide(L)'
;MDPELLANSPAMSTAGGALERRLVFAFYLTGHGFGHATRAIEVVRHLIAAGHEVHVSTAVPEFVFTAELRSPGLHVRKVLLDCGAVQSDPLTVDPLASLEKYHQTAVVPRESILRTEAEWLRSVKADLVVSDVVPVVCRAAADAGIRSVCIGNFSWDSIYAEYIMAAGYHHRSIVWQIAEDYSNCETLLRLPGYCPMPAFCDVTDVPLVVRGLRKSRSEVRKDLGIAESTKVVIFNFGGQPAGWKLKQEWLPDGWICLVCGASDSQEVPPNFIKLEKDTYTPDVMAASDCMLGKIGYGTASEALAYKLPFVFVRRDYFNEEPFLRNLLEHHQSSIEMIRRDFLAGHWKPYLLRALTLQPSYDGPTNGGQVAARILQDIAVGKKCASDKFNGARRLQDAIVLGYQLQRTPGKDVGIPDWYSLNGTEIGAHPIIENTEKVKTAELCCEDFEILHGDLQGLTDTMAFLKSLSGLTENELKNSEVQSRERTAASVLFDWEKEIYVARAPGRLDVMGGIADYSGSLVLQMPLREACHVAIQRNHPSKQKLWKHVQARQLESTGVVPVVQIVSFGSELSNRAPTFDMDLSDFMDGDKPISYEKAREFFCQDPSQKWAAYVSGTILILMTELGVQFTDSMSILVSSAVPEGKGVSSSASVEVATMSAIAAAYGLNITPRDLALLCQKVENHVVGAPCGVMDQMASACGEANKLLAMVCQFRCSLQK
;
A
#
# COMPACT_ATOMS: atom_id res chain seq x y z
N MET A 1 -3.81 28.11 36.27
CA MET A 1 -5.27 28.18 36.53
C MET A 1 -5.66 26.84 37.09
N ASP A 2 -6.20 26.86 38.30
CA ASP A 2 -6.33 25.72 39.23
C ASP A 2 -7.18 24.54 38.73
N PRO A 3 -6.79 23.29 39.05
CA PRO A 3 -7.59 22.09 38.85
C PRO A 3 -8.32 21.68 40.14
N GLU A 4 -9.28 22.47 40.62
CA GLU A 4 -10.17 22.08 41.73
C GLU A 4 -11.54 22.74 41.54
N LEU A 5 -12.42 22.15 40.71
CA LEU A 5 -13.85 22.51 40.66
C LEU A 5 -14.70 21.50 39.86
N LEU A 6 -14.56 20.20 40.13
CA LEU A 6 -15.53 19.17 39.72
C LEU A 6 -15.66 18.08 40.79
N ALA A 7 -16.01 18.49 42.01
CA ALA A 7 -16.47 17.58 43.06
C ALA A 7 -17.61 18.25 43.83
N ASN A 8 -18.86 17.92 43.44
CA ASN A 8 -20.09 17.89 44.24
C ASN A 8 -21.31 18.23 43.38
N SER A 9 -22.03 17.19 42.94
CA SER A 9 -23.47 17.28 42.65
C SER A 9 -24.13 15.97 43.14
N PRO A 10 -25.30 16.03 43.79
CA PRO A 10 -25.78 14.98 44.69
C PRO A 10 -26.39 13.80 43.95
N ALA A 11 -26.39 12.65 44.63
CA ALA A 11 -27.01 11.40 44.21
C ALA A 11 -28.44 11.62 43.67
N MET A 12 -28.63 11.42 42.36
CA MET A 12 -29.95 11.26 41.78
C MET A 12 -30.50 9.89 42.14
N SER A 13 -31.60 9.93 42.89
CA SER A 13 -32.48 8.81 43.19
C SER A 13 -32.89 8.06 41.92
N THR A 14 -32.84 6.74 42.01
CA THR A 14 -33.46 5.76 41.12
C THR A 14 -34.90 6.14 40.79
N ALA A 15 -35.14 6.58 39.55
CA ALA A 15 -36.47 6.78 39.00
C ALA A 15 -36.64 5.91 37.74
N GLY A 16 -37.50 4.90 37.88
CA GLY A 16 -38.23 4.16 36.83
C GLY A 16 -37.54 3.93 35.48
N GLY A 17 -36.90 2.78 35.30
CA GLY A 17 -36.43 2.31 34.00
C GLY A 17 -37.60 2.09 33.03
N ALA A 18 -37.62 2.87 31.94
CA ALA A 18 -38.22 2.40 30.70
C ALA A 18 -37.34 1.25 30.21
N LEU A 19 -37.91 0.05 30.09
CA LEU A 19 -37.22 -1.08 29.48
C LEU A 19 -36.83 -0.67 28.04
N GLU A 20 -35.53 -0.51 27.75
CA GLU A 20 -35.06 -0.24 26.39
C GLU A 20 -35.62 -1.33 25.46
N ARG A 21 -36.26 -0.92 24.35
CA ARG A 21 -36.86 -1.83 23.38
C ARG A 21 -35.78 -2.82 22.92
N ARG A 22 -36.05 -4.12 23.05
CA ARG A 22 -35.20 -5.16 22.44
C ARG A 22 -35.28 -5.05 20.92
N LEU A 23 -34.15 -4.84 20.28
CA LEU A 23 -34.00 -4.73 18.84
C LEU A 23 -33.34 -5.99 18.25
N VAL A 24 -33.56 -6.23 16.97
CA VAL A 24 -32.95 -7.31 16.18
C VAL A 24 -32.00 -6.71 15.14
N PHE A 25 -30.71 -7.01 15.25
CA PHE A 25 -29.68 -6.57 14.30
C PHE A 25 -29.28 -7.73 13.39
N ALA A 26 -29.30 -7.51 12.07
CA ALA A 26 -28.73 -8.44 11.11
C ALA A 26 -27.33 -7.96 10.71
N PHE A 27 -26.29 -8.62 11.22
CA PHE A 27 -24.89 -8.22 11.08
C PHE A 27 -24.17 -9.10 10.04
N TYR A 28 -23.79 -8.53 8.91
CA TYR A 28 -23.13 -9.23 7.81
C TYR A 28 -21.64 -8.94 7.78
N LEU A 29 -20.83 -9.97 7.57
CA LEU A 29 -19.39 -9.83 7.46
C LEU A 29 -18.92 -10.29 6.09
N THR A 30 -18.01 -9.51 5.51
CA THR A 30 -17.31 -9.89 4.28
C THR A 30 -16.62 -11.24 4.44
N GLY A 31 -16.50 -11.97 3.34
CA GLY A 31 -15.71 -13.20 3.27
C GLY A 31 -14.21 -12.97 3.45
N HIS A 32 -13.79 -11.72 3.67
CA HIS A 32 -12.40 -11.34 3.79
C HIS A 32 -11.81 -11.59 5.18
N GLY A 33 -11.15 -12.75 5.35
CA GLY A 33 -10.23 -13.02 6.46
C GLY A 33 -10.82 -12.93 7.88
N PHE A 34 -9.98 -13.21 8.89
CA PHE A 34 -10.40 -13.23 10.30
C PHE A 34 -10.42 -11.83 10.95
N GLY A 35 -9.75 -10.83 10.36
CA GLY A 35 -9.68 -9.47 10.92
C GLY A 35 -11.07 -8.80 11.04
N HIS A 36 -11.92 -9.00 10.04
CA HIS A 36 -13.31 -8.52 10.05
C HIS A 36 -14.13 -9.14 11.19
N ALA A 37 -13.96 -10.45 11.44
CA ALA A 37 -14.60 -11.12 12.57
C ALA A 37 -14.20 -10.48 13.91
N THR A 38 -12.90 -10.20 14.11
CA THR A 38 -12.43 -9.64 15.39
C THR A 38 -13.01 -8.25 15.70
N ARG A 39 -13.15 -7.36 14.71
CA ARG A 39 -13.78 -6.05 14.91
C ARG A 39 -15.30 -6.15 15.09
N ALA A 40 -15.95 -7.01 14.32
CA ALA A 40 -17.39 -7.22 14.40
C ALA A 40 -17.79 -7.79 15.77
N ILE A 41 -17.02 -8.76 16.31
CA ILE A 41 -17.24 -9.34 17.64
C ILE A 41 -17.34 -8.25 18.70
N GLU A 42 -16.51 -7.21 18.64
CA GLU A 42 -16.53 -6.17 19.67
C GLU A 42 -17.77 -5.27 19.59
N VAL A 43 -18.25 -4.96 18.38
CA VAL A 43 -19.52 -4.24 18.20
C VAL A 43 -20.69 -5.11 18.67
N VAL A 44 -20.72 -6.38 18.24
CA VAL A 44 -21.76 -7.36 18.61
C VAL A 44 -21.81 -7.58 20.12
N ARG A 45 -20.65 -7.63 20.80
CA ARG A 45 -20.54 -7.74 22.27
C ARG A 45 -21.34 -6.65 22.97
N HIS A 46 -21.20 -5.40 22.51
CA HIS A 46 -21.89 -4.27 23.12
C HIS A 46 -23.38 -4.23 22.79
N LEU A 47 -23.80 -4.66 21.60
CA LEU A 47 -25.23 -4.80 21.26
C LEU A 47 -25.92 -5.88 22.13
N ILE A 48 -25.26 -7.02 22.31
CA ILE A 48 -25.76 -8.10 23.18
C ILE A 48 -25.79 -7.65 24.65
N ALA A 49 -24.75 -6.95 25.11
CA ALA A 49 -24.70 -6.42 26.48
C ALA A 49 -25.81 -5.40 26.76
N ALA A 50 -26.28 -4.68 25.73
CA ALA A 50 -27.45 -3.80 25.79
C ALA A 50 -28.80 -4.56 25.73
N GLY A 51 -28.80 -5.89 25.66
CA GLY A 51 -30.01 -6.72 25.68
C GLY A 51 -30.66 -6.94 24.31
N HIS A 52 -29.94 -6.68 23.22
CA HIS A 52 -30.44 -6.88 21.86
C HIS A 52 -30.13 -8.28 21.30
N GLU A 53 -30.85 -8.63 20.24
CA GLU A 53 -30.63 -9.86 19.47
C GLU A 53 -29.79 -9.55 18.24
N VAL A 54 -28.81 -10.39 17.94
CA VAL A 54 -27.89 -10.18 16.82
C VAL A 54 -27.75 -11.46 16.01
N HIS A 55 -28.11 -11.38 14.73
CA HIS A 55 -27.89 -12.44 13.74
C HIS A 55 -26.64 -12.11 12.92
N VAL A 56 -25.56 -12.86 13.15
CA VAL A 56 -24.30 -12.72 12.44
C VAL A 56 -24.28 -13.63 11.21
N SER A 57 -24.23 -13.05 10.02
CA SER A 57 -24.14 -13.73 8.73
C SER A 57 -22.72 -13.66 8.19
N THR A 58 -22.01 -14.80 8.10
CA THR A 58 -20.59 -14.82 7.76
C THR A 58 -20.11 -16.15 7.18
N ALA A 59 -19.02 -16.12 6.40
CA ALA A 59 -18.30 -17.32 5.97
C ALA A 59 -17.28 -17.82 7.01
N VAL A 60 -16.96 -16.98 8.01
CA VAL A 60 -16.05 -17.31 9.10
C VAL A 60 -16.66 -18.42 9.98
N PRO A 61 -15.88 -19.41 10.44
CA PRO A 61 -16.41 -20.47 11.29
C PRO A 61 -17.09 -19.95 12.56
N GLU A 62 -18.23 -20.56 12.92
CA GLU A 62 -19.06 -20.15 14.07
C GLU A 62 -18.29 -20.08 15.40
N PHE A 63 -17.33 -20.99 15.61
CA PHE A 63 -16.53 -21.04 16.83
C PHE A 63 -15.77 -19.74 17.12
N VAL A 64 -15.45 -18.94 16.09
CA VAL A 64 -14.76 -17.65 16.26
C VAL A 64 -15.60 -16.66 17.06
N PHE A 65 -16.93 -16.74 16.95
CA PHE A 65 -17.85 -15.90 17.71
C PHE A 65 -18.24 -16.56 19.02
N THR A 66 -18.57 -17.85 19.02
CA THR A 66 -19.11 -18.54 20.21
C THR A 66 -18.05 -18.85 21.27
N ALA A 67 -16.77 -18.89 20.91
CA ALA A 67 -15.67 -18.89 21.87
C ALA A 67 -15.55 -17.56 22.63
N GLU A 68 -15.90 -16.45 21.97
CA GLU A 68 -15.71 -15.08 22.45
C GLU A 68 -16.96 -14.50 23.14
N LEU A 69 -18.14 -14.97 22.73
CA LEU A 69 -19.45 -14.47 23.11
C LEU A 69 -20.42 -15.65 23.27
N ARG A 70 -20.73 -16.00 24.52
CA ARG A 70 -21.78 -16.99 24.84
C ARG A 70 -23.03 -16.25 25.32
N SER A 71 -23.99 -16.08 24.43
CA SER A 71 -25.27 -15.42 24.73
C SER A 71 -26.41 -16.08 23.94
N PRO A 72 -27.59 -16.25 24.56
CA PRO A 72 -28.78 -16.71 23.83
C PRO A 72 -29.28 -15.70 22.78
N GLY A 73 -28.83 -14.44 22.84
CA GLY A 73 -29.14 -13.42 21.84
C GLY A 73 -28.19 -13.37 20.64
N LEU A 74 -27.20 -14.28 20.56
CA LEU A 74 -26.31 -14.41 19.41
C LEU A 74 -26.74 -15.57 18.53
N HIS A 75 -26.98 -15.30 17.26
CA HIS A 75 -27.29 -16.32 16.26
C HIS A 75 -26.31 -16.23 15.11
N VAL A 76 -25.58 -17.29 14.80
CA VAL A 76 -24.60 -17.29 13.70
C VAL A 76 -25.16 -18.08 12.52
N ARG A 77 -25.18 -17.47 11.33
CA ARG A 77 -25.62 -18.05 10.07
C ARG A 77 -24.43 -18.12 9.12
N LYS A 78 -24.09 -19.33 8.67
CA LYS A 78 -23.03 -19.52 7.68
C LYS A 78 -23.52 -19.12 6.29
N VAL A 79 -22.92 -18.07 5.71
CA VAL A 79 -23.23 -17.59 4.35
C VAL A 79 -22.02 -16.88 3.75
N LEU A 80 -21.81 -17.03 2.44
CA LEU A 80 -20.77 -16.32 1.69
C LEU A 80 -21.44 -15.43 0.66
N LEU A 81 -21.39 -14.12 0.84
CA LEU A 81 -22.03 -13.12 -0.04
C LEU A 81 -21.03 -12.28 -0.84
N ASP A 82 -19.77 -12.31 -0.43
CA ASP A 82 -18.61 -11.82 -1.18
C ASP A 82 -17.39 -12.66 -0.81
N CYS A 83 -16.33 -12.59 -1.63
CA CYS A 83 -15.10 -13.34 -1.40
C CYS A 83 -13.93 -12.50 -0.86
N GLY A 84 -14.09 -11.17 -0.79
CA GLY A 84 -13.00 -10.22 -0.58
C GLY A 84 -11.81 -10.39 -1.53
N ALA A 85 -10.59 -10.17 -1.03
CA ALA A 85 -9.36 -10.39 -1.79
C ALA A 85 -8.83 -11.82 -1.64
N VAL A 86 -8.56 -12.48 -2.76
CA VAL A 86 -7.93 -13.81 -2.84
C VAL A 86 -6.42 -13.67 -2.66
N GLN A 87 -5.87 -14.36 -1.67
CA GLN A 87 -4.44 -14.41 -1.39
C GLN A 87 -3.84 -15.68 -2.01
N SER A 88 -2.79 -15.53 -2.83
CA SER A 88 -2.01 -16.66 -3.34
C SER A 88 -1.04 -17.20 -2.28
N ASP A 89 -0.55 -16.32 -1.42
CA ASP A 89 0.26 -16.62 -0.25
C ASP A 89 0.00 -15.55 0.85
N PRO A 90 0.52 -15.70 2.07
CA PRO A 90 0.24 -14.77 3.17
C PRO A 90 0.57 -13.30 2.89
N LEU A 91 1.45 -13.02 1.92
CA LEU A 91 1.97 -11.71 1.55
C LEU A 91 1.54 -11.24 0.16
N THR A 92 0.83 -12.04 -0.62
CA THR A 92 0.48 -11.70 -2.01
C THR A 92 -1.01 -11.86 -2.26
N VAL A 93 -1.67 -10.78 -2.69
CA VAL A 93 -3.03 -10.83 -3.23
C VAL A 93 -2.97 -11.06 -4.74
N ASP A 94 -3.88 -11.89 -5.26
CA ASP A 94 -4.09 -12.11 -6.68
C ASP A 94 -5.29 -11.27 -7.17
N PRO A 95 -5.05 -10.17 -7.91
CA PRO A 95 -6.12 -9.30 -8.39
C PRO A 95 -7.10 -9.99 -9.33
N LEU A 96 -6.61 -10.81 -10.25
CA LEU A 96 -7.46 -11.48 -11.26
C LEU A 96 -8.31 -12.56 -10.59
N ALA A 97 -7.71 -13.43 -9.77
CA ALA A 97 -8.46 -14.45 -9.05
C ALA A 97 -9.48 -13.84 -8.08
N SER A 98 -9.19 -12.66 -7.51
CA SER A 98 -10.16 -11.91 -6.70
C SER A 98 -11.38 -11.49 -7.51
N LEU A 99 -11.18 -10.89 -8.68
CA LEU A 99 -12.27 -10.42 -9.56
C LEU A 99 -13.09 -11.59 -10.10
N GLU A 100 -12.45 -12.67 -10.55
CA GLU A 100 -13.12 -13.88 -11.04
C GLU A 100 -13.95 -14.54 -9.94
N LYS A 101 -13.38 -14.69 -8.74
CA LYS A 101 -14.08 -15.29 -7.61
C LYS A 101 -15.25 -14.43 -7.14
N TYR A 102 -15.10 -13.10 -7.13
CA TYR A 102 -16.19 -12.19 -6.81
C TYR A 102 -17.31 -12.30 -7.84
N HIS A 103 -16.95 -12.37 -9.13
CA HIS A 103 -17.92 -12.58 -10.20
C HIS A 103 -18.77 -13.85 -9.96
N GLN A 104 -18.13 -14.97 -9.65
CA GLN A 104 -18.83 -16.22 -9.37
C GLN A 104 -19.65 -16.19 -8.07
N THR A 105 -19.15 -15.49 -7.05
CA THR A 105 -19.76 -15.50 -5.70
C THR A 105 -20.92 -14.52 -5.58
N ALA A 106 -20.81 -13.33 -6.16
CA ALA A 106 -21.71 -12.21 -5.90
C ALA A 106 -22.40 -11.64 -7.16
N VAL A 107 -21.85 -11.87 -8.36
CA VAL A 107 -22.43 -11.35 -9.61
C VAL A 107 -23.33 -12.38 -10.28
N VAL A 108 -22.85 -13.61 -10.48
CA VAL A 108 -23.63 -14.69 -11.12
C VAL A 108 -24.91 -15.04 -10.33
N PRO A 109 -24.85 -15.35 -9.02
CA PRO A 109 -26.05 -15.71 -8.24
C PRO A 109 -26.83 -14.51 -7.69
N ARG A 110 -26.55 -13.28 -8.16
CA ARG A 110 -26.99 -12.03 -7.52
C ARG A 110 -28.48 -11.93 -7.28
N GLU A 111 -29.31 -12.21 -8.28
CA GLU A 111 -30.77 -12.13 -8.15
C GLU A 111 -31.30 -13.09 -7.08
N SER A 112 -30.72 -14.29 -7.01
CA SER A 112 -31.07 -15.26 -5.98
C SER A 112 -30.64 -14.79 -4.59
N ILE A 113 -29.44 -14.21 -4.46
CA ILE A 113 -28.94 -13.65 -3.20
C ILE A 113 -29.89 -12.56 -2.70
N LEU A 114 -30.21 -11.56 -3.54
CA LEU A 114 -31.06 -10.43 -3.14
C LEU A 114 -32.44 -10.89 -2.65
N ARG A 115 -33.09 -11.80 -3.37
CA ARG A 115 -34.38 -12.37 -2.98
C ARG A 115 -34.29 -13.13 -1.65
N THR A 116 -33.34 -14.05 -1.52
CA THR A 116 -33.17 -14.87 -0.32
C THR A 116 -32.85 -14.03 0.90
N GLU A 117 -31.96 -13.04 0.77
CA GLU A 117 -31.59 -12.18 1.90
C GLU A 117 -32.72 -11.23 2.28
N ALA A 118 -33.44 -10.63 1.32
CA ALA A 118 -34.58 -9.77 1.64
C ALA A 118 -35.72 -10.54 2.34
N GLU A 119 -36.00 -11.79 1.91
CA GLU A 119 -36.95 -12.68 2.58
C GLU A 119 -36.49 -13.05 3.99
N TRP A 120 -35.21 -13.41 4.15
CA TRP A 120 -34.65 -13.77 5.45
C TRP A 120 -34.68 -12.60 6.43
N LEU A 121 -34.28 -11.40 5.99
CA LEU A 121 -34.31 -10.18 6.81
C LEU A 121 -35.72 -9.87 7.34
N ARG A 122 -36.75 -10.03 6.51
CA ARG A 122 -38.16 -9.91 6.93
C ARG A 122 -38.55 -11.02 7.91
N SER A 123 -38.08 -12.25 7.70
CA SER A 123 -38.42 -13.39 8.57
C SER A 123 -37.89 -13.25 10.00
N VAL A 124 -36.69 -12.70 10.17
CA VAL A 124 -36.09 -12.42 11.49
C VAL A 124 -36.58 -11.09 12.08
N LYS A 125 -37.38 -10.33 11.33
CA LYS A 125 -37.89 -9.00 11.72
C LYS A 125 -36.75 -8.05 12.12
N ALA A 126 -35.69 -8.00 11.31
CA ALA A 126 -34.55 -7.14 11.58
C ALA A 126 -34.98 -5.67 11.66
N ASP A 127 -34.59 -4.98 12.74
CA ASP A 127 -34.80 -3.54 12.92
C ASP A 127 -33.71 -2.72 12.18
N LEU A 128 -32.50 -3.27 12.06
CA LEU A 128 -31.38 -2.66 11.35
C LEU A 128 -30.45 -3.71 10.73
N VAL A 129 -30.00 -3.44 9.51
CA VAL A 129 -28.94 -4.22 8.86
C VAL A 129 -27.59 -3.53 9.07
N VAL A 130 -26.60 -4.27 9.53
CA VAL A 130 -25.22 -3.80 9.70
C VAL A 130 -24.34 -4.57 8.74
N SER A 131 -23.63 -3.86 7.87
CA SER A 131 -22.74 -4.46 6.89
C SER A 131 -21.29 -4.11 7.24
N ASP A 132 -20.50 -5.09 7.63
CA ASP A 132 -19.03 -4.99 7.63
C ASP A 132 -18.54 -5.13 6.18
N VAL A 133 -18.84 -4.08 5.42
CA VAL A 133 -18.52 -3.82 4.00
C VAL A 133 -18.95 -4.91 3.02
N VAL A 134 -19.98 -5.70 3.32
CA VAL A 134 -20.65 -6.60 2.35
C VAL A 134 -21.54 -5.76 1.42
N PRO A 135 -21.25 -5.65 0.10
CA PRO A 135 -21.97 -4.72 -0.76
C PRO A 135 -23.44 -5.12 -0.94
N VAL A 136 -23.69 -6.32 -1.46
CA VAL A 136 -25.03 -6.81 -1.88
C VAL A 136 -26.10 -6.74 -0.78
N VAL A 137 -25.68 -6.76 0.48
CA VAL A 137 -26.54 -6.68 1.65
C VAL A 137 -27.20 -5.31 1.80
N CYS A 138 -26.53 -4.23 1.41
CA CYS A 138 -27.10 -2.88 1.44
C CYS A 138 -28.30 -2.78 0.50
N ARG A 139 -28.20 -3.41 -0.67
CA ARG A 139 -29.31 -3.51 -1.62
C ARG A 139 -30.41 -4.46 -1.12
N ALA A 140 -30.05 -5.63 -0.57
CA ALA A 140 -31.04 -6.56 0.00
C ALA A 140 -31.84 -5.93 1.16
N ALA A 141 -31.21 -5.10 1.98
CA ALA A 141 -31.87 -4.35 3.05
C ALA A 141 -32.88 -3.35 2.48
N ALA A 142 -32.50 -2.60 1.43
CA ALA A 142 -33.41 -1.69 0.73
C ALA A 142 -34.60 -2.43 0.10
N ASP A 143 -34.36 -3.57 -0.56
CA ASP A 143 -35.42 -4.44 -1.11
C ASP A 143 -36.32 -5.05 0.00
N ALA A 144 -35.81 -5.13 1.24
CA ALA A 144 -36.57 -5.52 2.43
C ALA A 144 -37.32 -4.36 3.09
N GLY A 145 -37.06 -3.11 2.70
CA GLY A 145 -37.58 -1.91 3.36
C GLY A 145 -36.95 -1.64 4.73
N ILE A 146 -35.73 -2.15 4.97
CA ILE A 146 -35.00 -2.03 6.24
C ILE A 146 -33.77 -1.15 6.02
N ARG A 147 -33.48 -0.28 6.99
CA ARG A 147 -32.30 0.61 6.94
C ARG A 147 -31.02 -0.20 7.08
N SER A 148 -29.95 0.26 6.44
CA SER A 148 -28.64 -0.38 6.54
C SER A 148 -27.53 0.62 6.88
N VAL A 149 -26.55 0.17 7.68
CA VAL A 149 -25.36 0.93 8.07
C VAL A 149 -24.13 0.10 7.73
N CYS A 150 -23.13 0.72 7.13
CA CYS A 150 -21.85 0.10 6.85
C CYS A 150 -20.84 0.41 7.96
N ILE A 151 -19.93 -0.51 8.25
CA ILE A 151 -18.80 -0.28 9.15
C ILE A 151 -17.53 -0.74 8.44
N GLY A 152 -16.53 0.13 8.34
CA GLY A 152 -15.27 -0.24 7.69
C GLY A 152 -14.27 0.90 7.61
N ASN A 153 -13.03 0.54 7.26
CA ASN A 153 -11.98 1.49 6.89
C ASN A 153 -11.67 1.43 5.39
N PHE A 154 -12.31 0.57 4.61
CA PHE A 154 -12.18 0.54 3.16
C PHE A 154 -13.51 0.08 2.54
N SER A 155 -13.64 0.21 1.22
CA SER A 155 -14.79 -0.28 0.48
C SER A 155 -14.33 -1.11 -0.73
N TRP A 156 -15.08 -2.16 -1.10
CA TRP A 156 -14.64 -3.08 -2.16
C TRP A 156 -14.58 -2.42 -3.54
N ASP A 157 -15.35 -1.36 -3.80
CA ASP A 157 -15.28 -0.57 -5.03
C ASP A 157 -13.91 0.11 -5.16
N SER A 158 -13.38 0.67 -4.07
CA SER A 158 -12.04 1.27 -4.04
C SER A 158 -10.96 0.21 -4.21
N ILE A 159 -11.06 -0.93 -3.51
CA ILE A 159 -10.06 -2.00 -3.60
C ILE A 159 -10.03 -2.60 -5.02
N TYR A 160 -11.19 -2.91 -5.61
CA TYR A 160 -11.26 -3.56 -6.91
C TYR A 160 -11.01 -2.62 -8.09
N ALA A 161 -11.14 -1.30 -7.92
CA ALA A 161 -10.77 -0.33 -8.96
C ALA A 161 -9.29 -0.50 -9.37
N GLU A 162 -8.40 -0.64 -8.41
CA GLU A 162 -6.97 -0.91 -8.64
C GLU A 162 -6.74 -2.30 -9.25
N TYR A 163 -7.50 -3.32 -8.85
CA TYR A 163 -7.36 -4.67 -9.41
C TYR A 163 -7.73 -4.71 -10.88
N ILE A 164 -8.72 -3.92 -11.31
CA ILE A 164 -9.08 -3.78 -12.72
C ILE A 164 -7.96 -3.13 -13.52
N MET A 165 -7.28 -2.12 -12.95
CA MET A 165 -6.12 -1.49 -13.60
C MET A 165 -4.98 -2.48 -13.81
N ALA A 166 -4.77 -3.41 -12.86
CA ALA A 166 -3.74 -4.44 -12.93
C ALA A 166 -4.11 -5.66 -13.82
N ALA A 167 -5.35 -6.14 -13.74
CA ALA A 167 -5.80 -7.39 -14.39
C ALA A 167 -6.53 -7.18 -15.73
N GLY A 168 -6.86 -5.93 -16.08
CA GLY A 168 -7.57 -5.57 -17.31
C GLY A 168 -9.06 -5.25 -17.12
N TYR A 169 -9.64 -4.54 -18.10
CA TYR A 169 -10.94 -3.88 -17.96
C TYR A 169 -12.19 -4.78 -18.07
N HIS A 170 -12.02 -6.11 -18.22
CA HIS A 170 -13.12 -7.05 -18.42
C HIS A 170 -14.12 -7.09 -17.25
N HIS A 171 -13.65 -6.80 -16.02
CA HIS A 171 -14.46 -6.84 -14.80
C HIS A 171 -14.94 -5.47 -14.31
N ARG A 172 -14.84 -4.41 -15.13
CA ARG A 172 -15.16 -3.04 -14.69
C ARG A 172 -16.56 -2.86 -14.10
N SER A 173 -17.53 -3.66 -14.56
CA SER A 173 -18.92 -3.62 -14.06
C SER A 173 -19.04 -4.00 -12.58
N ILE A 174 -18.09 -4.76 -12.04
CA ILE A 174 -18.08 -5.17 -10.62
C ILE A 174 -17.97 -3.96 -9.71
N VAL A 175 -17.00 -3.07 -9.94
CA VAL A 175 -16.79 -1.86 -9.11
C VAL A 175 -18.03 -0.99 -9.10
N TRP A 176 -18.62 -0.78 -10.27
CA TRP A 176 -19.85 0.00 -10.36
C TRP A 176 -21.03 -0.62 -9.64
N GLN A 177 -21.20 -1.94 -9.73
CA GLN A 177 -22.26 -2.65 -9.03
C GLN A 177 -22.10 -2.56 -7.51
N ILE A 178 -20.86 -2.64 -7.02
CA ILE A 178 -20.53 -2.50 -5.60
C ILE A 178 -20.84 -1.09 -5.11
N ALA A 179 -20.45 -0.06 -5.87
CA ALA A 179 -20.75 1.32 -5.53
C ALA A 179 -22.27 1.59 -5.50
N GLU A 180 -23.03 1.06 -6.47
CA GLU A 180 -24.51 1.10 -6.46
C GLU A 180 -25.10 0.40 -5.24
N ASP A 181 -24.54 -0.73 -4.82
CA ASP A 181 -25.02 -1.43 -3.63
C ASP A 181 -24.80 -0.60 -2.37
N TYR A 182 -23.58 -0.10 -2.17
CA TYR A 182 -23.26 0.76 -1.02
C TYR A 182 -24.07 2.07 -0.99
N SER A 183 -24.49 2.61 -2.13
CA SER A 183 -25.33 3.83 -2.15
C SER A 183 -26.73 3.63 -1.56
N ASN A 184 -27.15 2.38 -1.31
CA ASN A 184 -28.39 2.07 -0.58
C ASN A 184 -28.21 2.05 0.95
N CYS A 185 -26.97 2.22 1.41
CA CYS A 185 -26.65 2.37 2.82
C CYS A 185 -26.97 3.78 3.30
N GLU A 186 -27.49 3.89 4.52
CA GLU A 186 -27.80 5.20 5.10
C GLU A 186 -26.55 5.95 5.52
N THR A 187 -25.58 5.26 6.14
CA THR A 187 -24.32 5.89 6.57
C THR A 187 -23.23 4.85 6.77
N LEU A 188 -21.99 5.29 6.62
CA LEU A 188 -20.78 4.56 6.97
C LEU A 188 -20.27 5.00 8.35
N LEU A 189 -20.10 4.04 9.26
CA LEU A 189 -19.25 4.20 10.44
C LEU A 189 -17.80 3.91 10.03
N ARG A 190 -17.03 4.97 9.82
CA ARG A 190 -15.68 4.90 9.28
C ARG A 190 -14.66 4.71 10.38
N LEU A 191 -13.86 3.67 10.25
CA LEU A 191 -12.82 3.29 11.20
C LEU A 191 -11.49 4.01 10.88
N PRO A 192 -10.60 4.23 11.88
CA PRO A 192 -9.29 4.85 11.65
C PRO A 192 -8.42 4.09 10.62
N GLY A 193 -7.50 4.80 9.96
CA GLY A 193 -6.65 4.23 8.91
C GLY A 193 -7.46 3.89 7.64
N TYR A 194 -8.39 4.77 7.28
CA TYR A 194 -9.33 4.54 6.19
C TYR A 194 -8.78 4.89 4.80
N CYS A 195 -9.27 4.16 3.79
CA CYS A 195 -9.14 4.46 2.37
C CYS A 195 -10.21 5.46 1.93
N PRO A 196 -10.06 6.13 0.77
CA PRO A 196 -11.15 6.83 0.10
C PRO A 196 -12.33 5.87 -0.13
N MET A 197 -13.53 6.26 0.29
CA MET A 197 -14.75 5.45 0.14
C MET A 197 -15.87 6.29 -0.49
N PRO A 198 -15.74 6.63 -1.79
CA PRO A 198 -16.66 7.53 -2.49
C PRO A 198 -18.01 6.88 -2.82
N ALA A 199 -18.30 5.65 -2.38
CA ALA A 199 -19.64 5.09 -2.51
C ALA A 199 -20.62 5.56 -1.42
N PHE A 200 -20.12 6.13 -0.30
CA PHE A 200 -20.97 6.50 0.86
C PHE A 200 -21.16 8.01 0.98
N CYS A 201 -22.42 8.48 0.93
CA CYS A 201 -22.75 9.91 0.99
C CYS A 201 -22.67 10.49 2.42
N ASP A 202 -22.93 9.67 3.43
CA ASP A 202 -22.93 10.02 4.85
C ASP A 202 -21.89 9.19 5.60
N VAL A 203 -20.95 9.85 6.26
CA VAL A 203 -19.85 9.20 6.98
C VAL A 203 -19.77 9.74 8.40
N THR A 204 -19.70 8.85 9.37
CA THR A 204 -19.44 9.15 10.78
C THR A 204 -18.17 8.44 11.21
N ASP A 205 -17.14 9.21 11.58
CA ASP A 205 -15.91 8.63 12.10
C ASP A 205 -16.15 8.08 13.51
N VAL A 206 -15.68 6.85 13.75
CA VAL A 206 -15.74 6.21 15.07
C VAL A 206 -14.33 5.97 15.61
N PRO A 207 -14.16 5.88 16.95
CA PRO A 207 -12.90 5.52 17.56
C PRO A 207 -12.35 4.17 17.10
N LEU A 208 -11.09 3.91 17.44
CA LEU A 208 -10.44 2.65 17.17
C LEU A 208 -11.22 1.50 17.83
N VAL A 209 -11.53 0.46 17.04
CA VAL A 209 -12.20 -0.76 17.53
C VAL A 209 -11.12 -1.75 17.94
N VAL A 210 -11.09 -2.07 19.23
CA VAL A 210 -10.07 -2.90 19.87
C VAL A 210 -10.76 -3.86 20.83
N ARG A 211 -10.38 -5.13 20.81
CA ARG A 211 -10.84 -6.11 21.80
C ARG A 211 -10.02 -5.96 23.07
N GLY A 212 -10.66 -5.82 24.23
CA GLY A 212 -9.98 -5.62 25.52
C GLY A 212 -9.19 -6.83 26.04
N LEU A 213 -8.20 -6.57 26.91
CA LEU A 213 -7.39 -7.61 27.55
C LEU A 213 -8.21 -8.42 28.57
N ARG A 214 -7.96 -9.74 28.63
CA ARG A 214 -8.53 -10.65 29.63
C ARG A 214 -7.53 -11.01 30.71
N LYS A 215 -6.25 -11.06 30.36
CA LYS A 215 -5.14 -11.36 31.27
C LYS A 215 -4.11 -10.24 31.23
N SER A 216 -3.46 -10.01 32.36
CA SER A 216 -2.28 -9.16 32.41
C SER A 216 -1.08 -9.84 31.75
N ARG A 217 -0.10 -9.03 31.33
CA ARG A 217 1.19 -9.51 30.79
C ARG A 217 1.83 -10.60 31.66
N SER A 218 1.80 -10.41 32.99
CA SER A 218 2.47 -11.33 33.92
C SER A 218 1.75 -12.68 34.02
N GLU A 219 0.42 -12.68 33.96
CA GLU A 219 -0.37 -13.91 33.93
C GLU A 219 -0.11 -14.71 32.64
N VAL A 220 -0.11 -14.03 31.49
CA VAL A 220 0.17 -14.69 30.19
C VAL A 220 1.58 -15.27 30.16
N ARG A 221 2.59 -14.51 30.62
CA ARG A 221 3.97 -14.99 30.67
C ARG A 221 4.15 -16.17 31.62
N LYS A 222 3.48 -16.15 32.77
CA LYS A 222 3.47 -17.27 33.72
C LYS A 222 2.86 -18.52 33.11
N ASP A 223 1.72 -18.40 32.43
CA ASP A 223 1.04 -19.52 31.77
C ASP A 223 1.91 -20.15 30.66
N LEU A 224 2.71 -19.33 29.97
CA LEU A 224 3.65 -19.77 28.93
C LEU A 224 5.03 -20.20 29.48
N GLY A 225 5.28 -20.08 30.79
CA GLY A 225 6.57 -20.40 31.40
C GLY A 225 7.72 -19.45 31.01
N ILE A 226 7.40 -18.20 30.65
CA ILE A 226 8.36 -17.19 30.20
C ILE A 226 8.73 -16.27 31.36
N ALA A 227 10.03 -16.08 31.60
CA ALA A 227 10.51 -15.15 32.62
C ALA A 227 10.28 -13.67 32.21
N GLU A 228 10.04 -12.78 33.17
CA GLU A 228 9.77 -11.37 32.87
C GLU A 228 10.94 -10.64 32.19
N SER A 229 12.17 -11.06 32.46
CA SER A 229 13.38 -10.52 31.84
C SER A 229 13.55 -10.95 30.38
N THR A 230 12.86 -12.00 29.95
CA THR A 230 12.98 -12.55 28.59
C THR A 230 12.28 -11.66 27.59
N LYS A 231 12.94 -11.40 26.45
CA LYS A 231 12.37 -10.67 25.34
C LYS A 231 11.52 -11.58 24.47
N VAL A 232 10.31 -11.11 24.14
CA VAL A 232 9.30 -11.89 23.44
C VAL A 232 8.87 -11.17 22.16
N VAL A 233 8.94 -11.87 21.03
CA VAL A 233 8.31 -11.42 19.78
C VAL A 233 7.10 -12.30 19.47
N ILE A 234 5.98 -11.69 19.11
CA ILE A 234 4.84 -12.44 18.55
C ILE A 234 4.94 -12.48 17.02
N PHE A 235 4.94 -13.67 16.44
CA PHE A 235 4.96 -13.91 15.01
C PHE A 235 3.53 -14.18 14.52
N ASN A 236 2.94 -13.20 13.83
CA ASN A 236 1.53 -13.21 13.45
C ASN A 236 1.31 -12.83 11.99
N PHE A 237 1.21 -13.84 11.13
CA PHE A 237 0.89 -13.71 9.70
C PHE A 237 -0.55 -14.14 9.36
N GLY A 238 -1.42 -14.23 10.39
CA GLY A 238 -2.82 -14.63 10.27
C GLY A 238 -3.02 -16.14 10.06
N GLY A 239 -4.27 -16.54 9.78
CA GLY A 239 -4.70 -17.94 9.75
C GLY A 239 -4.45 -18.71 8.45
N GLN A 240 -3.64 -18.19 7.51
CA GLN A 240 -3.28 -18.94 6.31
C GLN A 240 -2.04 -19.81 6.57
N PRO A 241 -2.09 -21.12 6.27
CA PRO A 241 -0.91 -21.98 6.35
C PRO A 241 0.15 -21.49 5.37
N ALA A 242 1.29 -21.08 5.89
CA ALA A 242 2.36 -20.48 5.11
C ALA A 242 3.58 -21.39 4.92
N GLY A 243 3.65 -22.50 5.65
CA GLY A 243 4.78 -23.43 5.58
C GLY A 243 6.13 -22.80 5.95
N TRP A 244 6.14 -21.81 6.86
CA TRP A 244 7.36 -21.10 7.25
C TRP A 244 8.42 -22.06 7.80
N LYS A 245 9.63 -22.02 7.23
CA LYS A 245 10.81 -22.76 7.70
C LYS A 245 11.63 -21.88 8.64
N LEU A 246 11.09 -21.67 9.84
CA LEU A 246 11.71 -20.83 10.87
C LEU A 246 13.01 -21.46 11.39
N LYS A 247 14.03 -20.63 11.64
CA LYS A 247 15.32 -21.08 12.16
C LYS A 247 15.68 -20.35 13.46
N GLN A 248 16.43 -21.02 14.32
CA GLN A 248 16.77 -20.53 15.65
C GLN A 248 17.58 -19.23 15.58
N GLU A 249 18.51 -19.14 14.62
CA GLU A 249 19.43 -18.03 14.40
C GLU A 249 18.78 -16.73 13.91
N TRP A 250 17.49 -16.76 13.56
CA TRP A 250 16.77 -15.56 13.10
C TRP A 250 16.39 -14.63 14.26
N LEU A 251 16.35 -15.14 15.49
CA LEU A 251 16.07 -14.33 16.68
C LEU A 251 17.36 -13.88 17.36
N PRO A 252 17.36 -12.72 18.04
CA PRO A 252 18.46 -12.34 18.92
C PRO A 252 18.62 -13.33 20.08
N ASP A 253 19.85 -13.44 20.59
CA ASP A 253 20.17 -14.37 21.67
C ASP A 253 19.29 -14.14 22.90
N GLY A 254 18.73 -15.23 23.43
CA GLY A 254 17.85 -15.21 24.60
C GLY A 254 16.41 -14.76 24.34
N TRP A 255 16.03 -14.47 23.08
CA TRP A 255 14.65 -14.14 22.73
C TRP A 255 13.79 -15.39 22.53
N ILE A 256 12.50 -15.24 22.79
CA ILE A 256 11.46 -16.23 22.49
C ILE A 256 10.51 -15.67 21.43
N CYS A 257 10.11 -16.51 20.48
CA CYS A 257 9.09 -16.17 19.49
C CYS A 257 7.80 -16.96 19.73
N LEU A 258 6.67 -16.26 19.82
CA LEU A 258 5.34 -16.87 19.95
C LEU A 258 4.70 -16.97 18.56
N VAL A 259 4.52 -18.19 18.06
CA VAL A 259 4.07 -18.44 16.68
C VAL A 259 2.55 -18.63 16.66
N CYS A 260 1.83 -17.67 16.07
CA CYS A 260 0.39 -17.75 15.86
C CYS A 260 0.05 -18.60 14.64
N GLY A 261 -0.97 -19.46 14.77
CA GLY A 261 -1.56 -20.17 13.62
C GLY A 261 -0.67 -21.24 12.98
N ALA A 262 0.37 -21.70 13.68
CA ALA A 262 1.19 -22.82 13.24
C ALA A 262 0.32 -24.09 13.07
N SER A 263 0.59 -24.88 12.02
CA SER A 263 -0.09 -26.18 11.90
C SER A 263 0.42 -27.14 12.96
N ASP A 264 -0.42 -28.11 13.35
CA ASP A 264 -0.06 -29.12 14.34
C ASP A 264 1.21 -29.90 13.90
N SER A 265 1.37 -30.08 12.57
CA SER A 265 2.49 -30.73 11.90
C SER A 265 3.74 -29.87 11.67
N GLN A 266 3.68 -28.54 11.85
CA GLN A 266 4.80 -27.66 11.54
C GLN A 266 5.88 -27.77 12.62
N GLU A 267 7.09 -28.22 12.32
CA GLU A 267 8.18 -28.16 13.32
C GLU A 267 8.62 -26.71 13.55
N VAL A 268 8.88 -26.34 14.81
CA VAL A 268 9.43 -25.02 15.17
C VAL A 268 10.68 -25.19 16.03
N PRO A 269 11.67 -24.29 15.94
CA PRO A 269 12.90 -24.38 16.73
C PRO A 269 12.65 -24.20 18.25
N PRO A 270 13.61 -24.57 19.13
CA PRO A 270 13.42 -24.55 20.58
C PRO A 270 13.07 -23.19 21.19
N ASN A 271 13.52 -22.09 20.60
CA ASN A 271 13.20 -20.72 21.00
C ASN A 271 11.89 -20.18 20.39
N PHE A 272 11.09 -21.06 19.76
CA PHE A 272 9.79 -20.73 19.20
C PHE A 272 8.71 -21.57 19.91
N ILE A 273 7.70 -20.89 20.46
CA ILE A 273 6.56 -21.51 21.15
C ILE A 273 5.36 -21.43 20.22
N LYS A 274 4.78 -22.58 19.88
CA LYS A 274 3.50 -22.62 19.15
C LYS A 274 2.38 -22.23 20.10
N LEU A 275 1.55 -21.29 19.67
CA LEU A 275 0.33 -20.96 20.37
C LEU A 275 -0.81 -21.88 19.93
N GLU A 276 -1.69 -22.24 20.87
CA GLU A 276 -2.90 -23.01 20.58
C GLU A 276 -3.85 -22.20 19.67
N LYS A 277 -4.67 -22.88 18.86
CA LYS A 277 -5.52 -22.24 17.84
C LYS A 277 -6.57 -21.29 18.43
N ASP A 278 -6.99 -21.51 19.67
CA ASP A 278 -7.95 -20.72 20.43
C ASP A 278 -7.29 -19.70 21.37
N THR A 279 -5.97 -19.54 21.29
CA THR A 279 -5.23 -18.53 22.07
C THR A 279 -5.79 -17.14 21.80
N TYR A 280 -6.13 -16.42 22.87
CA TYR A 280 -6.62 -15.05 22.76
C TYR A 280 -5.47 -14.09 22.41
N THR A 281 -5.34 -13.78 21.12
CA THR A 281 -4.20 -13.00 20.57
C THR A 281 -3.95 -11.65 21.25
N PRO A 282 -4.96 -10.85 21.66
CA PRO A 282 -4.73 -9.56 22.33
C PRO A 282 -3.89 -9.67 23.61
N ASP A 283 -4.14 -10.70 24.43
CA ASP A 283 -3.38 -10.94 25.66
C ASP A 283 -1.90 -11.25 25.35
N VAL A 284 -1.67 -12.05 24.31
CA VAL A 284 -0.31 -12.43 23.89
C VAL A 284 0.44 -11.25 23.27
N MET A 285 -0.26 -10.41 22.50
CA MET A 285 0.30 -9.17 21.97
C MET A 285 0.76 -8.26 23.12
N ALA A 286 -0.09 -8.00 24.12
CA ALA A 286 0.27 -7.20 25.28
C ALA A 286 1.38 -7.84 26.16
N ALA A 287 1.51 -9.16 26.13
CA ALA A 287 2.57 -9.89 26.82
C ALA A 287 3.93 -9.89 26.08
N SER A 288 3.95 -9.44 24.84
CA SER A 288 5.14 -9.40 23.97
C SER A 288 5.89 -8.06 24.06
N ASP A 289 7.16 -8.03 23.69
CA ASP A 289 7.97 -6.80 23.58
C ASP A 289 7.86 -6.16 22.20
N CYS A 290 7.60 -6.95 21.15
CA CYS A 290 7.25 -6.47 19.82
C CYS A 290 6.46 -7.52 19.04
N MET A 291 5.88 -7.12 17.91
CA MET A 291 5.21 -7.98 16.95
C MET A 291 5.95 -8.02 15.62
N LEU A 292 6.05 -9.21 15.02
CA LEU A 292 6.46 -9.43 13.64
C LEU A 292 5.29 -10.02 12.85
N GLY A 293 4.87 -9.37 11.77
CA GLY A 293 3.68 -9.82 11.05
C GLY A 293 3.34 -9.04 9.79
N LYS A 294 2.07 -9.14 9.38
CA LYS A 294 1.50 -8.38 8.27
C LYS A 294 0.44 -7.40 8.77
N ILE A 295 0.37 -6.21 8.19
CA ILE A 295 -0.58 -5.17 8.63
C ILE A 295 -1.99 -5.52 8.17
N GLY A 296 -2.88 -5.92 9.07
CA GLY A 296 -4.35 -5.81 8.87
C GLY A 296 -4.98 -4.92 9.93
N TYR A 297 -6.23 -4.47 9.71
CA TYR A 297 -6.91 -3.55 10.63
C TYR A 297 -6.88 -4.03 12.09
N GLY A 298 -7.30 -5.27 12.37
CA GLY A 298 -7.34 -5.81 13.73
C GLY A 298 -5.97 -5.87 14.41
N THR A 299 -4.93 -6.27 13.68
CA THR A 299 -3.56 -6.29 14.21
C THR A 299 -3.00 -4.88 14.44
N ALA A 300 -3.31 -3.96 13.53
CA ALA A 300 -2.85 -2.57 13.63
C ALA A 300 -3.55 -1.85 14.79
N SER A 301 -4.86 -2.06 14.95
CA SER A 301 -5.64 -1.44 16.02
C SER A 301 -5.20 -1.94 17.40
N GLU A 302 -4.98 -3.25 17.55
CA GLU A 302 -4.50 -3.84 18.80
C GLU A 302 -3.05 -3.45 19.11
N ALA A 303 -2.16 -3.42 18.10
CA ALA A 303 -0.77 -2.98 18.31
C ALA A 303 -0.71 -1.51 18.78
N LEU A 304 -1.51 -0.62 18.19
CA LEU A 304 -1.61 0.78 18.62
C LEU A 304 -2.15 0.91 20.04
N ALA A 305 -3.28 0.26 20.32
CA ALA A 305 -3.94 0.35 21.62
C ALA A 305 -3.08 -0.16 22.77
N TYR A 306 -2.28 -1.20 22.51
CA TYR A 306 -1.36 -1.78 23.49
C TYR A 306 0.06 -1.23 23.41
N LYS A 307 0.28 -0.20 22.57
CA LYS A 307 1.57 0.47 22.40
C LYS A 307 2.68 -0.55 22.10
N LEU A 308 2.36 -1.58 21.32
CA LEU A 308 3.26 -2.67 20.95
C LEU A 308 4.02 -2.29 19.66
N PRO A 309 5.37 -2.20 19.70
CA PRO A 309 6.16 -2.02 18.50
C PRO A 309 5.87 -3.09 17.43
N PHE A 310 5.55 -2.66 16.22
CA PHE A 310 5.13 -3.54 15.14
C PHE A 310 6.14 -3.53 13.98
N VAL A 311 6.91 -4.60 13.86
CA VAL A 311 7.71 -4.91 12.68
C VAL A 311 6.82 -5.59 11.64
N PHE A 312 6.57 -4.95 10.51
CA PHE A 312 5.68 -5.49 9.50
C PHE A 312 6.39 -5.79 8.18
N VAL A 313 5.89 -6.80 7.47
CA VAL A 313 6.27 -7.11 6.09
C VAL A 313 5.14 -6.70 5.16
N ARG A 314 5.48 -5.98 4.10
CA ARG A 314 4.53 -5.49 3.10
C ARG A 314 3.84 -6.62 2.36
N ARG A 315 2.64 -6.32 1.88
CA ARG A 315 1.87 -7.21 1.03
C ARG A 315 1.63 -6.62 -0.35
N ASP A 316 1.78 -7.47 -1.36
CA ASP A 316 1.52 -7.12 -2.74
C ASP A 316 0.01 -7.03 -2.96
N TYR A 317 -0.42 -5.95 -3.63
CA TYR A 317 -1.83 -5.66 -3.96
C TYR A 317 -2.79 -5.65 -2.76
N PHE A 318 -2.30 -5.37 -1.54
CA PHE A 318 -3.16 -5.13 -0.38
C PHE A 318 -3.40 -3.62 -0.19
N ASN A 319 -4.39 -3.09 -0.91
CA ASN A 319 -4.57 -1.64 -1.10
C ASN A 319 -4.96 -0.86 0.17
N GLU A 320 -5.40 -1.53 1.23
CA GLU A 320 -5.65 -0.94 2.55
C GLU A 320 -4.35 -0.70 3.35
N GLU A 321 -3.27 -1.45 3.06
CA GLU A 321 -2.01 -1.39 3.82
C GLU A 321 -1.42 0.02 3.91
N PRO A 322 -1.36 0.83 2.84
CA PRO A 322 -0.76 2.17 2.91
C PRO A 322 -1.42 3.07 3.96
N PHE A 323 -2.74 2.99 4.12
CA PHE A 323 -3.51 3.81 5.06
C PHE A 323 -3.30 3.36 6.51
N LEU A 324 -3.30 2.05 6.75
CA LEU A 324 -2.99 1.49 8.07
C LEU A 324 -1.53 1.71 8.46
N ARG A 325 -0.61 1.62 7.51
CA ARG A 325 0.81 1.93 7.73
C ARG A 325 0.99 3.38 8.15
N ASN A 326 0.37 4.32 7.43
CA ASN A 326 0.44 5.73 7.78
C ASN A 326 -0.08 5.97 9.20
N LEU A 327 -1.19 5.32 9.58
CA LEU A 327 -1.68 5.34 10.95
C LEU A 327 -0.62 4.85 11.96
N LEU A 328 0.03 3.71 11.70
CA LEU A 328 1.08 3.19 12.58
C LEU A 328 2.34 4.08 12.65
N GLU A 329 2.76 4.62 11.51
CA GLU A 329 3.95 5.48 11.39
C GLU A 329 3.73 6.84 12.07
N HIS A 330 2.54 7.43 11.91
CA HIS A 330 2.14 8.66 12.60
C HIS A 330 2.27 8.54 14.12
N HIS A 331 1.91 7.37 14.66
CA HIS A 331 2.01 7.04 16.08
C HIS A 331 3.35 6.41 16.49
N GLN A 332 4.38 6.48 15.63
CA GLN A 332 5.74 5.94 15.88
C GLN A 332 5.74 4.47 16.34
N SER A 333 4.78 3.69 15.86
CA SER A 333 4.48 2.35 16.39
C SER A 333 5.00 1.22 15.50
N SER A 334 5.58 1.51 14.33
CA SER A 334 5.99 0.49 13.38
C SER A 334 7.33 0.73 12.68
N ILE A 335 7.90 -0.36 12.18
CA ILE A 335 9.04 -0.40 11.27
C ILE A 335 8.73 -1.40 10.16
N GLU A 336 9.01 -1.02 8.92
CA GLU A 336 8.93 -1.93 7.78
C GLU A 336 10.18 -2.83 7.74
N MET A 337 9.96 -4.15 7.66
CA MET A 337 10.97 -5.13 7.26
C MET A 337 10.70 -5.51 5.81
N ILE A 338 11.68 -5.26 4.94
CA ILE A 338 11.57 -5.62 3.53
C ILE A 338 11.46 -7.15 3.38
N ARG A 339 10.68 -7.60 2.39
CA ARG A 339 10.33 -9.03 2.21
C ARG A 339 11.57 -9.92 2.07
N ARG A 340 12.62 -9.42 1.41
CA ARG A 340 13.92 -10.10 1.27
C ARG A 340 14.53 -10.49 2.62
N ASP A 341 14.66 -9.53 3.53
CA ASP A 341 15.28 -9.76 4.84
C ASP A 341 14.45 -10.68 5.72
N PHE A 342 13.12 -10.55 5.60
CA PHE A 342 12.20 -11.47 6.26
C PHE A 342 12.44 -12.92 5.83
N LEU A 343 12.54 -13.17 4.51
CA LEU A 343 12.74 -14.52 3.96
C LEU A 343 14.15 -15.06 4.22
N ALA A 344 15.16 -14.20 4.25
CA ALA A 344 16.55 -14.56 4.57
C ALA A 344 16.78 -14.80 6.07
N GLY A 345 15.89 -14.29 6.94
CA GLY A 345 15.99 -14.42 8.38
C GLY A 345 16.81 -13.33 9.07
N HIS A 346 17.06 -12.20 8.39
CA HIS A 346 17.76 -11.04 8.95
C HIS A 346 16.85 -10.21 9.86
N TRP A 347 16.21 -10.85 10.85
CA TRP A 347 15.18 -10.20 11.68
C TRP A 347 15.76 -9.40 12.84
N LYS A 348 16.87 -9.87 13.42
CA LYS A 348 17.48 -9.30 14.62
C LYS A 348 17.67 -7.77 14.58
N PRO A 349 18.19 -7.15 13.51
CA PRO A 349 18.34 -5.70 13.50
C PRO A 349 16.99 -4.95 13.58
N TYR A 350 15.95 -5.47 12.93
CA TYR A 350 14.61 -4.89 12.97
C TYR A 350 13.95 -5.06 14.35
N LEU A 351 14.13 -6.22 14.99
CA LEU A 351 13.60 -6.50 16.32
C LEU A 351 14.26 -5.62 17.39
N LEU A 352 15.59 -5.45 17.32
CA LEU A 352 16.32 -4.56 18.22
C LEU A 352 15.90 -3.10 18.00
N ARG A 353 15.71 -2.68 16.75
CA ARG A 353 15.21 -1.34 16.44
C ARG A 353 13.78 -1.12 16.94
N ALA A 354 12.91 -2.14 16.88
CA ALA A 354 11.54 -2.06 17.39
C ALA A 354 11.49 -1.70 18.89
N LEU A 355 12.43 -2.20 19.68
CA LEU A 355 12.54 -1.86 21.11
C LEU A 355 12.91 -0.39 21.38
N THR A 356 13.41 0.32 20.38
CA THR A 356 13.75 1.76 20.49
C THR A 356 12.60 2.67 20.11
N LEU A 357 11.51 2.13 19.55
CA LEU A 357 10.32 2.91 19.23
C LEU A 357 9.65 3.44 20.49
N GLN A 358 8.91 4.53 20.34
CA GLN A 358 8.06 5.12 21.38
C GLN A 358 6.61 5.18 20.88
N PRO A 359 5.91 4.03 20.79
CA PRO A 359 4.52 3.99 20.34
C PRO A 359 3.64 4.94 21.15
N SER A 360 2.98 5.87 20.48
CA SER A 360 2.19 6.94 21.10
C SER A 360 0.80 6.99 20.49
N TYR A 361 -0.14 6.27 21.08
CA TYR A 361 -1.57 6.38 20.76
C TYR A 361 -2.34 6.77 22.03
N ASP A 362 -2.93 7.97 22.00
CA ASP A 362 -3.73 8.53 23.10
C ASP A 362 -5.20 8.74 22.69
N GLY A 363 -5.58 8.27 21.50
CA GLY A 363 -6.95 8.31 21.01
C GLY A 363 -7.85 7.30 21.73
N PRO A 364 -9.19 7.46 21.62
CA PRO A 364 -10.13 6.50 22.20
C PRO A 364 -10.04 5.12 21.52
N THR A 365 -10.17 4.06 22.33
CA THR A 365 -10.16 2.64 21.91
C THR A 365 -11.51 1.94 22.11
N ASN A 366 -12.54 2.68 22.52
CA ASN A 366 -13.89 2.18 22.78
C ASN A 366 -14.78 2.20 21.52
N GLY A 367 -14.18 2.06 20.32
CA GLY A 367 -14.90 2.14 19.05
C GLY A 367 -16.06 1.15 18.94
N GLY A 368 -15.90 -0.06 19.49
CA GLY A 368 -16.97 -1.07 19.51
C GLY A 368 -18.22 -0.59 20.25
N GLN A 369 -18.02 0.05 21.41
CA GLN A 369 -19.10 0.62 22.22
C GLN A 369 -19.76 1.82 21.53
N VAL A 370 -18.95 2.72 20.96
CA VAL A 370 -19.45 3.91 20.24
C VAL A 370 -20.25 3.50 19.01
N ALA A 371 -19.73 2.58 18.19
CA ALA A 371 -20.44 2.04 17.05
C ALA A 371 -21.76 1.38 17.46
N ALA A 372 -21.75 0.52 18.50
CA ALA A 372 -22.97 -0.12 18.99
C ALA A 372 -24.04 0.90 19.44
N ARG A 373 -23.65 2.01 20.08
CA ARG A 373 -24.58 3.09 20.47
C ARG A 373 -25.17 3.81 19.26
N ILE A 374 -24.34 4.15 18.27
CA ILE A 374 -24.79 4.80 17.04
C ILE A 374 -25.77 3.88 16.30
N LEU A 375 -25.48 2.57 16.22
CA LEU A 375 -26.39 1.59 15.62
C LEU A 375 -27.74 1.51 16.35
N GLN A 376 -27.75 1.55 17.68
CA GLN A 376 -28.98 1.59 18.47
C GLN A 376 -29.80 2.85 18.18
N ASP A 377 -29.15 4.01 18.16
CA ASP A 377 -29.79 5.29 17.87
C ASP A 377 -30.42 5.30 16.46
N ILE A 378 -29.69 4.79 15.46
CA ILE A 378 -30.19 4.64 14.09
C ILE A 378 -31.38 3.69 14.06
N ALA A 379 -31.29 2.51 14.70
CA ALA A 379 -32.37 1.52 14.72
C ALA A 379 -33.68 2.07 15.31
N VAL A 380 -33.62 2.96 16.31
CA VAL A 380 -34.81 3.61 16.90
C VAL A 380 -35.29 4.86 16.16
N GLY A 381 -34.66 5.23 15.04
CA GLY A 381 -35.09 6.34 14.20
C GLY A 381 -34.39 7.68 14.45
N LYS A 382 -33.37 7.74 15.30
CA LYS A 382 -32.59 8.98 15.46
C LYS A 382 -31.68 9.17 14.24
N LYS A 383 -31.72 10.37 13.65
CA LYS A 383 -30.77 10.76 12.60
C LYS A 383 -29.43 11.10 13.24
N CYS A 384 -28.38 10.41 12.82
CA CYS A 384 -26.99 10.76 13.16
C CYS A 384 -26.31 11.63 12.07
N ALA A 385 -26.95 11.82 10.90
CA ALA A 385 -26.39 12.55 9.77
C ALA A 385 -26.45 14.07 9.96
N SER A 386 -25.40 14.78 9.52
CA SER A 386 -25.39 16.25 9.48
C SER A 386 -26.16 16.74 8.25
N ASP A 387 -27.10 17.68 8.44
CA ASP A 387 -27.84 18.35 7.35
C ASP A 387 -26.97 19.28 6.46
N LYS A 388 -25.63 19.30 6.65
CA LYS A 388 -24.71 20.14 5.87
C LYS A 388 -24.23 19.40 4.62
N PHE A 389 -24.75 19.78 3.45
CA PHE A 389 -24.20 19.39 2.15
C PHE A 389 -22.77 19.96 2.01
N ASN A 390 -21.74 19.12 2.07
CA ASN A 390 -20.37 19.51 1.73
C ASN A 390 -20.11 19.42 0.22
N GLY A 391 -19.05 20.06 -0.28
CA GLY A 391 -18.70 20.05 -1.72
C GLY A 391 -18.28 18.68 -2.26
N ALA A 392 -17.80 17.77 -1.40
CA ALA A 392 -17.41 16.41 -1.79
C ALA A 392 -18.63 15.54 -2.15
N ARG A 393 -19.78 15.73 -1.46
CA ARG A 393 -21.06 15.10 -1.82
C ARG A 393 -21.46 15.42 -3.26
N ARG A 394 -21.22 16.64 -3.75
CA ARG A 394 -21.62 17.05 -5.12
C ARG A 394 -20.82 16.35 -6.23
N LEU A 395 -19.52 16.12 -6.04
CA LEU A 395 -18.68 15.39 -7.00
C LEU A 395 -19.01 13.89 -6.98
N GLN A 396 -19.27 13.36 -5.79
CA GLN A 396 -19.69 11.98 -5.55
C GLN A 396 -21.06 11.69 -6.18
N ASP A 397 -22.04 12.56 -5.96
CA ASP A 397 -23.36 12.52 -6.58
C ASP A 397 -23.27 12.65 -8.11
N ALA A 398 -22.30 13.42 -8.65
CA ALA A 398 -22.09 13.51 -10.09
C ALA A 398 -21.54 12.21 -10.71
N ILE A 399 -20.69 11.47 -10.01
CA ILE A 399 -20.20 10.15 -10.45
C ILE A 399 -21.33 9.12 -10.40
N VAL A 400 -22.10 9.10 -9.32
CA VAL A 400 -23.26 8.21 -9.14
C VAL A 400 -24.39 8.54 -10.12
N LEU A 401 -24.65 9.82 -10.39
CA LEU A 401 -25.66 10.27 -11.36
C LEU A 401 -25.22 10.03 -12.81
N GLY A 402 -23.94 10.26 -13.13
CA GLY A 402 -23.35 9.91 -14.43
C GLY A 402 -23.49 8.42 -14.74
N TYR A 403 -23.44 7.58 -13.71
CA TYR A 403 -23.68 6.14 -13.80
C TYR A 403 -25.17 5.78 -14.04
N GLN A 404 -26.11 6.40 -13.32
CA GLN A 404 -27.55 6.17 -13.53
C GLN A 404 -27.99 6.56 -14.95
N LEU A 405 -27.40 7.62 -15.52
CA LEU A 405 -27.72 8.09 -16.87
C LEU A 405 -27.18 7.17 -17.98
N GLN A 406 -26.06 6.46 -17.77
CA GLN A 406 -25.53 5.47 -18.73
C GLN A 406 -26.45 4.24 -18.91
N ARG A 407 -27.39 3.99 -17.99
CA ARG A 407 -28.33 2.87 -18.06
C ARG A 407 -29.66 3.19 -18.75
N THR A 408 -29.87 4.41 -19.26
CA THR A 408 -31.13 4.76 -19.96
C THR A 408 -30.92 4.77 -21.48
N PRO A 409 -31.45 3.80 -22.25
CA PRO A 409 -31.33 3.81 -23.70
C PRO A 409 -32.01 5.06 -24.30
N GLY A 410 -31.27 5.83 -25.10
CA GLY A 410 -31.84 6.91 -25.93
C GLY A 410 -31.88 8.32 -25.33
N LYS A 411 -31.10 8.64 -24.29
CA LYS A 411 -30.86 10.02 -23.85
C LYS A 411 -29.42 10.44 -24.11
N ASP A 412 -29.24 11.51 -24.88
CA ASP A 412 -27.95 12.19 -25.01
C ASP A 412 -27.55 12.85 -23.68
N VAL A 413 -26.26 12.83 -23.42
CA VAL A 413 -25.63 13.36 -22.19
C VAL A 413 -25.79 14.88 -22.15
N GLY A 414 -26.55 15.38 -21.18
CA GLY A 414 -26.65 16.80 -20.86
C GLY A 414 -26.21 17.06 -19.42
N ILE A 415 -25.30 18.01 -19.24
CA ILE A 415 -24.96 18.54 -17.91
C ILE A 415 -26.22 19.27 -17.37
N PRO A 416 -26.73 18.96 -16.17
CA PRO A 416 -27.91 19.61 -15.62
C PRO A 416 -27.72 21.14 -15.46
N ASP A 417 -28.78 21.92 -15.69
CA ASP A 417 -28.74 23.41 -15.65
C ASP A 417 -28.24 23.99 -14.31
N TRP A 418 -28.38 23.25 -13.21
CA TRP A 418 -27.88 23.65 -11.88
C TRP A 418 -26.36 23.54 -11.73
N TYR A 419 -25.66 22.90 -12.69
CA TYR A 419 -24.20 22.95 -12.83
C TYR A 419 -23.72 24.27 -13.46
N SER A 420 -24.58 24.91 -14.27
CA SER A 420 -24.29 26.17 -14.98
C SER A 420 -24.58 27.42 -14.15
N LEU A 421 -25.26 27.28 -13.01
CA LEU A 421 -25.51 28.35 -12.06
C LEU A 421 -24.34 28.44 -11.07
N ASN A 422 -23.23 28.97 -11.57
CA ASN A 422 -22.09 29.39 -10.75
C ASN A 422 -22.55 30.45 -9.74
N GLY A 423 -22.73 30.03 -8.48
CA GLY A 423 -22.55 30.90 -7.32
C GLY A 423 -21.09 31.31 -7.28
N THR A 424 -20.85 32.51 -7.80
CA THR A 424 -19.60 33.23 -7.90
C THR A 424 -18.87 33.31 -6.57
N GLU A 425 -17.77 32.56 -6.44
CA GLU A 425 -16.52 32.98 -5.79
C GLU A 425 -15.41 32.04 -6.28
N ILE A 426 -14.92 32.32 -7.48
CA ILE A 426 -13.73 31.68 -8.08
C ILE A 426 -12.51 32.47 -7.59
N GLY A 427 -11.79 31.90 -6.63
CA GLY A 427 -10.38 32.18 -6.41
C GLY A 427 -9.54 31.37 -7.40
N ALA A 428 -9.24 31.99 -8.54
CA ALA A 428 -8.16 31.68 -9.50
C ALA A 428 -8.03 30.23 -10.02
N HIS A 429 -8.64 29.98 -11.18
CA HIS A 429 -7.99 29.15 -12.19
C HIS A 429 -6.65 29.81 -12.59
N PRO A 430 -5.54 29.06 -12.74
CA PRO A 430 -4.34 29.63 -13.31
C PRO A 430 -4.56 29.81 -14.82
N ILE A 431 -5.02 31.00 -15.19
CA ILE A 431 -4.74 31.56 -16.51
C ILE A 431 -3.22 31.61 -16.61
N ILE A 432 -2.69 30.99 -17.65
CA ILE A 432 -1.28 31.05 -18.01
C ILE A 432 -0.98 32.50 -18.42
N GLU A 433 -0.61 33.33 -17.45
CA GLU A 433 0.13 34.56 -17.72
C GLU A 433 1.58 34.16 -18.00
N ASN A 434 1.92 34.23 -19.28
CA ASN A 434 3.08 33.62 -19.90
C ASN A 434 4.32 34.52 -19.86
N THR A 435 4.56 35.25 -18.75
CA THR A 435 5.64 36.25 -18.72
C THR A 435 6.45 36.33 -17.43
N GLU A 436 5.90 35.93 -16.27
CA GLU A 436 6.67 35.92 -15.00
C GLU A 436 7.30 34.55 -14.66
N LYS A 437 6.70 33.43 -15.12
CA LYS A 437 7.24 32.07 -14.88
C LYS A 437 8.52 31.76 -15.65
N VAL A 438 8.78 32.45 -16.75
CA VAL A 438 10.01 32.26 -17.55
C VAL A 438 11.22 32.78 -16.78
N LYS A 439 11.09 33.92 -16.10
CA LYS A 439 12.19 34.51 -15.30
C LYS A 439 12.57 33.70 -14.06
N THR A 440 11.61 32.99 -13.45
CA THR A 440 11.89 32.10 -12.30
C THR A 440 12.39 30.72 -12.70
N ALA A 441 12.08 30.25 -13.92
CA ALA A 441 12.67 29.03 -14.46
C ALA A 441 14.15 29.22 -14.84
N GLU A 442 14.55 30.42 -15.24
CA GLU A 442 15.96 30.75 -15.51
C GLU A 442 16.84 30.67 -14.24
N LEU A 443 16.31 31.06 -13.07
CA LEU A 443 17.06 31.12 -11.80
C LEU A 443 17.46 29.74 -11.22
N CYS A 444 16.66 28.68 -11.37
CA CYS A 444 17.01 27.34 -10.85
C CYS A 444 18.07 26.60 -11.69
N CYS A 445 18.33 27.05 -12.91
CA CYS A 445 19.35 26.45 -13.77
C CYS A 445 20.74 27.04 -13.59
N GLU A 446 20.86 28.16 -12.87
CA GLU A 446 22.16 28.79 -12.59
C GLU A 446 23.05 27.89 -11.71
N ASP A 447 22.45 26.98 -10.94
CA ASP A 447 23.15 26.06 -10.03
C ASP A 447 23.62 24.75 -10.70
N PHE A 448 23.30 24.50 -11.99
CA PHE A 448 23.65 23.27 -12.70
C PHE A 448 24.50 23.53 -13.95
N GLU A 449 25.65 22.85 -14.06
CA GLU A 449 26.49 22.86 -15.25
C GLU A 449 26.04 21.78 -16.26
N ILE A 450 25.93 22.15 -17.54
CA ILE A 450 25.62 21.21 -18.62
C ILE A 450 26.91 20.51 -19.07
N LEU A 451 27.07 19.24 -18.69
CA LEU A 451 28.19 18.41 -19.14
C LEU A 451 28.03 17.94 -20.60
N HIS A 452 26.79 17.60 -21.00
CA HIS A 452 26.44 17.11 -22.33
C HIS A 452 25.04 17.55 -22.76
N GLY A 453 24.89 17.94 -24.03
CA GLY A 453 23.61 18.35 -24.63
C GLY A 453 23.26 19.82 -24.42
N ASP A 454 21.98 20.14 -24.45
CA ASP A 454 21.43 21.47 -24.17
C ASP A 454 20.03 21.36 -23.54
N LEU A 455 19.52 22.48 -23.01
CA LEU A 455 18.20 22.57 -22.38
C LEU A 455 17.12 23.19 -23.30
N GLN A 456 17.45 23.51 -24.56
CA GLN A 456 16.54 24.28 -25.42
C GLN A 456 15.29 23.46 -25.77
N GLY A 457 14.13 23.95 -25.34
CA GLY A 457 12.83 23.34 -25.64
C GLY A 457 12.46 22.14 -24.75
N LEU A 458 13.24 21.83 -23.71
CA LEU A 458 13.01 20.70 -22.79
C LEU A 458 12.41 21.16 -21.44
N THR A 459 11.15 21.58 -21.47
CA THR A 459 10.42 22.06 -20.27
C THR A 459 10.25 21.00 -19.18
N ASP A 460 10.28 19.72 -19.56
CA ASP A 460 10.24 18.56 -18.66
C ASP A 460 11.46 18.51 -17.73
N THR A 461 12.64 18.81 -18.29
CA THR A 461 13.92 18.84 -17.56
C THR A 461 13.94 19.98 -16.55
N MET A 462 13.45 21.16 -16.95
CA MET A 462 13.31 22.29 -16.03
C MET A 462 12.34 21.98 -14.89
N ALA A 463 11.23 21.30 -15.18
CA ALA A 463 10.28 20.87 -14.16
C ALA A 463 10.90 19.85 -13.19
N PHE A 464 11.70 18.90 -13.69
CA PHE A 464 12.44 17.95 -12.86
C PHE A 464 13.46 18.64 -11.96
N LEU A 465 14.32 19.51 -12.51
CA LEU A 465 15.33 20.25 -11.73
C LEU A 465 14.67 21.13 -10.66
N LYS A 466 13.55 21.78 -11.00
CA LYS A 466 12.76 22.52 -10.01
C LYS A 466 12.23 21.60 -8.91
N SER A 467 11.65 20.45 -9.28
CA SER A 467 11.17 19.47 -8.30
C SER A 467 12.28 18.91 -7.43
N LEU A 468 13.49 18.73 -7.98
CA LEU A 468 14.69 18.30 -7.27
C LEU A 468 15.10 19.39 -6.26
N SER A 469 15.27 20.64 -6.69
CA SER A 469 15.64 21.77 -5.81
C SER A 469 14.63 22.04 -4.68
N GLY A 470 13.35 21.76 -4.92
CA GLY A 470 12.27 21.88 -3.93
C GLY A 470 12.27 20.79 -2.85
N LEU A 471 13.22 19.84 -2.86
CA LEU A 471 13.36 18.82 -1.80
C LEU A 471 14.10 19.35 -0.55
N THR A 472 14.50 20.61 -0.52
CA THR A 472 15.17 21.23 0.65
C THR A 472 14.21 21.39 1.85
N GLU A 473 14.73 21.20 3.07
CA GLU A 473 13.95 21.12 4.33
C GLU A 473 13.04 22.32 4.63
N ASN A 474 13.26 23.48 3.99
CA ASN A 474 12.53 24.73 4.27
C ASN A 474 11.20 24.89 3.50
N GLU A 475 11.02 24.29 2.33
CA GLU A 475 9.74 24.37 1.58
C GLU A 475 8.73 23.26 1.97
N LEU A 476 9.20 22.20 2.63
CA LEU A 476 8.42 21.02 2.98
C LEU A 476 7.43 21.24 4.14
N LYS A 477 7.52 22.33 4.89
CA LYS A 477 6.68 22.58 6.09
C LYS A 477 5.24 23.04 5.81
N ASN A 478 4.89 23.34 4.56
CA ASN A 478 3.64 24.08 4.24
C ASN A 478 2.57 23.34 3.41
N SER A 479 2.65 22.02 3.16
CA SER A 479 1.59 21.30 2.43
C SER A 479 1.01 20.13 3.22
N GLU A 480 -0.31 20.15 3.48
CA GLU A 480 -1.08 19.16 4.24
C GLU A 480 -1.18 17.76 3.62
N VAL A 481 -0.59 17.51 2.44
CA VAL A 481 -0.48 16.18 1.84
C VAL A 481 0.88 16.04 1.15
N GLN A 482 1.85 15.40 1.82
CA GLN A 482 3.15 15.08 1.22
C GLN A 482 3.10 13.68 0.60
N SER A 483 3.50 13.55 -0.68
CA SER A 483 3.67 12.24 -1.29
C SER A 483 4.86 11.50 -0.66
N ARG A 484 4.72 10.18 -0.45
CA ARG A 484 5.73 9.34 0.25
C ARG A 484 7.12 9.45 -0.37
N GLU A 485 7.15 9.56 -1.68
CA GLU A 485 8.37 9.67 -2.47
C GLU A 485 9.12 10.97 -2.15
N ARG A 486 8.40 12.08 -1.95
CA ARG A 486 9.00 13.36 -1.58
C ARG A 486 9.58 13.31 -0.17
N THR A 487 8.90 12.68 0.78
CA THR A 487 9.45 12.47 2.13
C THR A 487 10.73 11.63 2.08
N ALA A 488 10.73 10.52 1.33
CA ALA A 488 11.93 9.69 1.16
C ALA A 488 13.07 10.42 0.45
N ALA A 489 12.76 11.23 -0.57
CA ALA A 489 13.73 11.99 -1.34
C ALA A 489 14.31 13.20 -0.58
N SER A 490 13.57 13.77 0.39
CA SER A 490 14.00 14.95 1.15
C SER A 490 15.30 14.76 1.94
N VAL A 491 15.61 13.52 2.32
CA VAL A 491 16.82 13.16 3.06
C VAL A 491 17.89 12.51 2.19
N LEU A 492 17.64 12.36 0.89
CA LEU A 492 18.43 11.54 -0.02
C LEU A 492 19.74 12.22 -0.46
N PHE A 493 19.70 13.54 -0.65
CA PHE A 493 20.82 14.32 -1.17
C PHE A 493 21.43 15.26 -0.11
N ASP A 494 22.75 15.38 -0.15
CA ASP A 494 23.53 16.40 0.52
C ASP A 494 23.76 17.56 -0.46
N TRP A 495 23.03 18.67 -0.26
CA TRP A 495 23.02 19.82 -1.18
C TRP A 495 24.33 20.60 -1.23
N GLU A 496 25.28 20.30 -0.34
CA GLU A 496 26.64 20.89 -0.37
C GLU A 496 27.58 20.13 -1.31
N LYS A 497 27.13 19.04 -1.94
CA LYS A 497 27.91 18.21 -2.85
C LYS A 497 27.26 18.09 -4.22
N GLU A 498 28.09 17.72 -5.19
CA GLU A 498 27.69 17.53 -6.58
C GLU A 498 26.55 16.49 -6.71
N ILE A 499 25.56 16.83 -7.54
CA ILE A 499 24.47 15.96 -7.95
C ILE A 499 24.52 15.90 -9.48
N TYR A 500 24.62 14.70 -10.04
CA TYR A 500 24.63 14.49 -11.48
C TYR A 500 23.23 14.16 -11.95
N VAL A 501 22.76 14.84 -12.99
CA VAL A 501 21.43 14.61 -13.56
C VAL A 501 21.59 14.17 -15.01
N ALA A 502 20.92 13.07 -15.37
CA ALA A 502 20.83 12.63 -16.75
C ALA A 502 19.37 12.52 -17.19
N ARG A 503 19.17 12.65 -18.49
CA ARG A 503 17.88 12.55 -19.16
C ARG A 503 17.98 11.54 -20.30
N ALA A 504 16.99 10.67 -20.46
CA ALA A 504 16.88 9.82 -21.63
C ALA A 504 15.41 9.73 -22.09
N PRO A 505 15.10 9.97 -23.37
CA PRO A 505 13.74 9.94 -23.90
C PRO A 505 13.21 8.51 -24.05
N GLY A 506 11.88 8.36 -24.07
CA GLY A 506 11.25 7.18 -24.68
C GLY A 506 11.37 7.21 -26.20
N ARG A 507 10.70 6.28 -26.90
CA ARG A 507 10.65 6.31 -28.38
C ARG A 507 9.25 6.08 -28.94
N LEU A 508 9.05 6.63 -30.12
CA LEU A 508 7.95 6.32 -31.03
C LEU A 508 8.45 5.38 -32.13
N ASP A 509 7.74 4.28 -32.31
CA ASP A 509 7.92 3.38 -33.43
C ASP A 509 7.28 3.94 -34.70
N VAL A 510 8.08 4.49 -35.60
CA VAL A 510 7.58 4.99 -36.88
C VAL A 510 7.51 3.86 -37.90
N MET A 511 8.49 2.96 -37.89
CA MET A 511 8.53 1.79 -38.76
C MET A 511 9.42 0.69 -38.16
N GLY A 512 8.92 -0.54 -38.14
CA GLY A 512 9.73 -1.73 -37.87
C GLY A 512 9.62 -2.31 -36.46
N GLY A 513 8.55 -2.04 -35.72
CA GLY A 513 8.41 -2.51 -34.33
C GLY A 513 8.45 -4.00 -34.06
N ILE A 514 8.13 -4.86 -35.05
CA ILE A 514 8.28 -6.32 -34.93
C ILE A 514 9.62 -6.83 -35.47
N ALA A 515 10.46 -5.92 -35.97
CA ALA A 515 11.63 -6.20 -36.79
C ALA A 515 12.97 -6.05 -36.05
N ASP A 516 12.91 -5.94 -34.72
CA ASP A 516 14.07 -5.78 -33.82
C ASP A 516 15.10 -6.92 -33.93
N TYR A 517 14.71 -8.05 -34.54
CA TYR A 517 15.55 -9.22 -34.74
C TYR A 517 15.64 -9.68 -36.21
N SER A 518 15.04 -8.99 -37.18
CA SER A 518 14.83 -9.56 -38.53
C SER A 518 15.82 -9.07 -39.59
N GLY A 519 16.89 -8.38 -39.22
CA GLY A 519 17.84 -7.78 -40.18
C GLY A 519 17.22 -6.64 -40.99
N SER A 520 16.08 -6.11 -40.57
CA SER A 520 15.32 -5.10 -41.30
C SER A 520 15.72 -3.68 -40.91
N LEU A 521 15.49 -2.74 -41.81
CA LEU A 521 15.58 -1.31 -41.52
C LEU A 521 14.39 -0.92 -40.62
N VAL A 522 14.70 -0.27 -39.51
CA VAL A 522 13.71 0.33 -38.61
C VAL A 522 13.95 1.83 -38.51
N LEU A 523 12.88 2.58 -38.27
CA LEU A 523 12.90 4.04 -38.12
C LEU A 523 12.26 4.37 -36.77
N GLN A 524 13.09 4.87 -35.86
CA GLN A 524 12.69 5.22 -34.51
C GLN A 524 12.79 6.73 -34.32
N MET A 525 11.90 7.31 -33.52
CA MET A 525 11.94 8.73 -33.19
C MET A 525 11.93 8.90 -31.67
N PRO A 526 12.88 9.64 -31.08
CA PRO A 526 12.81 9.97 -29.66
C PRO A 526 11.55 10.75 -29.33
N LEU A 527 10.90 10.40 -28.22
CA LEU A 527 9.80 11.18 -27.68
C LEU A 527 10.30 12.45 -27.02
N ARG A 528 9.37 13.40 -26.87
CA ARG A 528 9.60 14.56 -26.00
C ARG A 528 9.59 14.12 -24.53
N GLU A 529 8.70 13.20 -24.16
CA GLU A 529 8.61 12.64 -22.82
C GLU A 529 9.86 11.78 -22.52
N ALA A 530 10.43 11.97 -21.33
CA ALA A 530 11.69 11.35 -20.92
C ALA A 530 11.69 10.90 -19.47
N CYS A 531 12.67 10.06 -19.15
CA CYS A 531 13.10 9.75 -17.79
C CYS A 531 14.27 10.65 -17.39
N HIS A 532 14.23 11.12 -16.16
CA HIS A 532 15.27 11.89 -15.49
C HIS A 532 15.77 11.11 -14.29
N VAL A 533 17.09 11.03 -14.16
CA VAL A 533 17.76 10.39 -13.03
C VAL A 533 18.76 11.36 -12.43
N ALA A 534 18.62 11.63 -11.13
CA ALA A 534 19.60 12.35 -10.34
C ALA A 534 20.38 11.36 -9.47
N ILE A 535 21.71 11.46 -9.44
CA ILE A 535 22.58 10.63 -8.62
C ILE A 535 23.58 11.47 -7.84
N GLN A 536 23.86 11.06 -6.60
CA GLN A 536 24.94 11.59 -5.79
C GLN A 536 25.76 10.47 -5.19
N ARG A 537 27.08 10.65 -5.23
CA ARG A 537 28.06 9.80 -4.56
C ARG A 537 28.26 10.27 -3.14
N ASN A 538 28.18 9.35 -2.20
CA ASN A 538 28.35 9.64 -0.79
C ASN A 538 29.38 8.69 -0.19
N HIS A 539 30.34 9.24 0.56
CA HIS A 539 31.19 8.38 1.40
C HIS A 539 30.28 7.56 2.32
N PRO A 540 30.47 6.24 2.46
CA PRO A 540 29.55 5.36 3.19
C PRO A 540 29.22 5.85 4.61
N SER A 541 30.17 6.48 5.29
CA SER A 541 29.98 6.97 6.66
C SER A 541 29.20 8.28 6.77
N LYS A 542 28.94 8.95 5.64
CA LYS A 542 28.29 10.27 5.57
C LYS A 542 26.91 10.20 4.93
N GLN A 543 26.50 9.05 4.39
CA GLN A 543 25.19 8.90 3.77
C GLN A 543 24.09 8.91 4.83
N LYS A 544 23.04 9.71 4.58
CA LYS A 544 21.81 9.68 5.39
C LYS A 544 20.99 8.44 5.03
N LEU A 545 21.15 7.38 5.80
CA LEU A 545 20.42 6.12 5.59
C LEU A 545 18.97 6.21 6.09
N TRP A 546 18.03 5.53 5.42
CA TRP A 546 16.67 5.37 5.94
C TRP A 546 16.63 4.46 7.17
N LYS A 547 15.56 4.57 7.98
CA LYS A 547 15.47 3.89 9.28
C LYS A 547 15.65 2.36 9.21
N HIS A 548 15.13 1.70 8.18
CA HIS A 548 15.28 0.25 8.00
C HIS A 548 16.66 -0.13 7.47
N VAL A 549 17.28 0.72 6.64
CA VAL A 549 18.67 0.54 6.19
C VAL A 549 19.64 0.70 7.35
N GLN A 550 19.43 1.72 8.20
CA GLN A 550 20.16 1.90 9.46
C GLN A 550 20.02 0.68 10.36
N ALA A 551 18.82 0.08 10.41
CA ALA A 551 18.60 -1.12 11.19
C ALA A 551 19.53 -2.25 10.70
N ARG A 552 19.59 -2.55 9.39
CA ARG A 552 20.49 -3.58 8.84
C ARG A 552 21.96 -3.35 9.18
N GLN A 553 22.44 -2.11 9.12
CA GLN A 553 23.86 -1.80 9.38
C GLN A 553 24.27 -1.89 10.86
N LEU A 554 23.33 -2.04 11.80
CA LEU A 554 23.66 -2.26 13.22
C LEU A 554 24.44 -3.57 13.46
N GLU A 555 24.35 -4.54 12.55
CA GLU A 555 25.06 -5.82 12.67
C GLU A 555 26.41 -5.88 11.95
N SER A 556 26.65 -5.01 10.96
CA SER A 556 27.89 -5.03 10.18
C SER A 556 29.06 -4.43 10.98
N THR A 557 30.15 -5.18 11.13
CA THR A 557 31.42 -4.68 11.67
C THR A 557 32.16 -3.85 10.62
N GLY A 558 31.58 -2.71 10.20
CA GLY A 558 32.15 -1.85 9.17
C GLY A 558 31.10 -0.97 8.50
N VAL A 559 31.56 0.06 7.79
CA VAL A 559 30.68 0.92 7.00
C VAL A 559 30.52 0.31 5.62
N VAL A 560 29.32 -0.19 5.31
CA VAL A 560 29.03 -0.83 4.02
C VAL A 560 28.46 0.22 3.06
N PRO A 561 28.98 0.34 1.82
CA PRO A 561 28.39 1.21 0.81
C PRO A 561 26.97 0.77 0.43
N VAL A 562 26.03 1.71 0.38
CA VAL A 562 24.61 1.42 0.11
C VAL A 562 24.12 2.13 -1.14
N VAL A 563 23.27 1.47 -1.91
CA VAL A 563 22.46 2.11 -2.96
C VAL A 563 21.08 2.39 -2.40
N GLN A 564 20.64 3.65 -2.43
CA GLN A 564 19.28 4.07 -2.08
C GLN A 564 18.63 4.72 -3.29
N ILE A 565 17.47 4.22 -3.70
CA ILE A 565 16.74 4.66 -4.89
C ILE A 565 15.36 5.12 -4.49
N VAL A 566 15.00 6.35 -4.84
CA VAL A 566 13.62 6.84 -4.81
C VAL A 566 13.11 6.92 -6.23
N SER A 567 11.87 6.50 -6.47
CA SER A 567 11.24 6.68 -7.76
C SER A 567 9.91 7.41 -7.62
N PHE A 568 9.79 8.52 -8.35
CA PHE A 568 8.56 9.29 -8.45
C PHE A 568 7.51 8.59 -9.32
N GLY A 569 6.23 8.83 -9.00
CA GLY A 569 5.09 8.30 -9.74
C GLY A 569 4.70 6.85 -9.39
N SER A 570 5.24 6.30 -8.31
CA SER A 570 4.79 5.04 -7.71
C SER A 570 3.34 5.08 -7.22
N GLU A 571 2.75 6.25 -6.97
CA GLU A 571 1.31 6.33 -6.62
C GLU A 571 0.40 5.88 -7.77
N LEU A 572 0.92 5.78 -9.00
CA LEU A 572 0.20 5.32 -10.20
C LEU A 572 0.44 3.83 -10.51
N SER A 573 1.28 3.12 -9.76
CA SER A 573 1.58 1.70 -9.98
C SER A 573 1.88 0.94 -8.67
N ASN A 574 1.64 -0.37 -8.61
CA ASN A 574 1.84 -1.16 -7.37
C ASN A 574 3.32 -1.37 -6.97
N ARG A 575 4.23 -0.52 -7.45
CA ARG A 575 5.65 -0.56 -7.15
C ARG A 575 5.97 0.19 -5.85
N ALA A 576 6.97 -0.28 -5.12
CA ALA A 576 7.47 0.44 -3.95
C ALA A 576 8.11 1.78 -4.40
N PRO A 577 7.87 2.89 -3.67
CA PRO A 577 8.48 4.19 -3.98
C PRO A 577 9.99 4.22 -3.78
N THR A 578 10.51 3.26 -3.01
CA THR A 578 11.90 3.23 -2.55
C THR A 578 12.48 1.83 -2.72
N PHE A 579 13.77 1.77 -3.01
CA PHE A 579 14.55 0.54 -3.01
C PHE A 579 15.92 0.80 -2.38
N ASP A 580 16.47 -0.20 -1.71
CA ASP A 580 17.83 -0.16 -1.21
C ASP A 580 18.50 -1.53 -1.17
N MET A 581 19.82 -1.50 -1.26
CA MET A 581 20.66 -2.68 -1.12
C MET A 581 22.07 -2.28 -0.72
N ASP A 582 22.76 -3.22 -0.07
CA ASP A 582 24.17 -3.05 0.22
C ASP A 582 24.94 -3.40 -1.06
N LEU A 583 25.97 -2.62 -1.43
CA LEU A 583 26.73 -2.90 -2.66
C LEU A 583 27.44 -4.27 -2.60
N SER A 584 27.70 -4.79 -1.39
CA SER A 584 28.20 -6.15 -1.17
C SER A 584 27.23 -7.25 -1.62
N ASP A 585 25.92 -6.97 -1.73
CA ASP A 585 24.95 -7.92 -2.26
C ASP A 585 25.22 -8.26 -3.74
N PHE A 586 25.95 -7.40 -4.45
CA PHE A 586 26.43 -7.66 -5.81
C PHE A 586 27.75 -8.42 -5.87
N MET A 587 28.31 -8.86 -4.74
CA MET A 587 29.61 -9.50 -4.66
C MET A 587 29.51 -10.97 -4.21
N ASP A 588 30.25 -11.84 -4.88
CA ASP A 588 30.55 -13.23 -4.48
C ASP A 588 32.07 -13.33 -4.24
N GLY A 589 32.48 -13.02 -3.00
CA GLY A 589 33.88 -12.74 -2.68
C GLY A 589 34.35 -11.45 -3.36
N ASP A 590 35.44 -11.53 -4.14
CA ASP A 590 36.03 -10.39 -4.84
C ASP A 590 35.46 -10.16 -6.25
N LYS A 591 34.44 -10.93 -6.67
CA LYS A 591 33.87 -10.85 -8.02
C LYS A 591 32.39 -10.48 -7.98
N PRO A 592 31.87 -9.79 -9.01
CA PRO A 592 30.44 -9.58 -9.13
C PRO A 592 29.66 -10.90 -9.20
N ILE A 593 28.45 -10.94 -8.64
CA ILE A 593 27.54 -12.08 -8.76
C ILE A 593 27.17 -12.34 -10.23
N SER A 594 26.75 -13.57 -10.54
CA SER A 594 26.26 -13.89 -11.88
C SER A 594 24.92 -13.18 -12.18
N TYR A 595 24.61 -13.00 -13.46
CA TYR A 595 23.35 -12.37 -13.86
C TYR A 595 22.13 -13.20 -13.44
N GLU A 596 22.23 -14.53 -13.41
CA GLU A 596 21.16 -15.40 -12.91
C GLU A 596 20.86 -15.14 -11.44
N LYS A 597 21.91 -15.03 -10.59
CA LYS A 597 21.76 -14.70 -9.16
C LYS A 597 21.12 -13.31 -8.98
N ALA A 598 21.53 -12.33 -9.77
CA ALA A 598 20.96 -10.99 -9.72
C ALA A 598 19.47 -11.00 -10.12
N ARG A 599 19.11 -11.72 -11.18
CA ARG A 599 17.72 -11.88 -11.61
C ARG A 599 16.87 -12.55 -10.54
N GLU A 600 17.38 -13.63 -9.95
CA GLU A 600 16.72 -14.31 -8.83
C GLU A 600 16.50 -13.36 -7.65
N PHE A 601 17.51 -12.57 -7.29
CA PHE A 601 17.43 -11.56 -6.22
C PHE A 601 16.31 -10.54 -6.46
N PHE A 602 16.25 -9.92 -7.65
CA PHE A 602 15.22 -8.92 -7.96
C PHE A 602 13.82 -9.52 -8.16
N CYS A 603 13.71 -10.83 -8.41
CA CYS A 603 12.41 -11.50 -8.55
C CYS A 603 11.77 -11.90 -7.21
N GLN A 604 12.47 -11.77 -6.07
CA GLN A 604 11.95 -12.16 -4.76
C GLN A 604 10.82 -11.25 -4.26
N ASP A 605 10.83 -9.97 -4.67
CA ASP A 605 9.83 -8.97 -4.27
C ASP A 605 9.25 -8.29 -5.54
N PRO A 606 8.03 -8.66 -5.96
CA PRO A 606 7.36 -8.08 -7.12
C PRO A 606 7.27 -6.56 -7.07
N SER A 607 7.06 -5.98 -5.88
CA SER A 607 6.92 -4.52 -5.69
C SER A 607 8.25 -3.78 -5.90
N GLN A 608 9.39 -4.47 -5.78
CA GLN A 608 10.73 -3.92 -5.95
C GLN A 608 11.41 -4.34 -7.26
N LYS A 609 10.76 -5.17 -8.09
CA LYS A 609 11.34 -5.67 -9.35
C LYS A 609 11.80 -4.55 -10.30
N TRP A 610 11.14 -3.39 -10.26
CA TRP A 610 11.52 -2.21 -11.04
C TRP A 610 12.95 -1.73 -10.76
N ALA A 611 13.48 -1.97 -9.55
CA ALA A 611 14.84 -1.57 -9.18
C ALA A 611 15.91 -2.31 -9.99
N ALA A 612 15.58 -3.46 -10.59
CA ALA A 612 16.49 -4.19 -11.48
C ALA A 612 16.92 -3.34 -12.70
N TYR A 613 16.04 -2.48 -13.21
CA TYR A 613 16.34 -1.54 -14.30
C TYR A 613 17.38 -0.48 -13.92
N VAL A 614 17.45 -0.14 -12.63
CA VAL A 614 18.31 0.92 -12.09
C VAL A 614 19.59 0.30 -11.52
N SER A 615 19.48 -0.50 -10.45
CA SER A 615 20.61 -1.17 -9.81
C SER A 615 21.31 -2.18 -10.71
N GLY A 616 20.62 -2.78 -11.68
CA GLY A 616 21.24 -3.68 -12.65
C GLY A 616 22.31 -2.98 -13.50
N THR A 617 22.20 -1.66 -13.73
CA THR A 617 23.24 -0.89 -14.42
C THR A 617 24.57 -0.92 -13.68
N ILE A 618 24.53 -0.90 -12.33
CA ILE A 618 25.71 -0.99 -11.46
C ILE A 618 26.40 -2.34 -11.66
N LEU A 619 25.63 -3.44 -11.57
CA LEU A 619 26.16 -4.79 -11.76
C LEU A 619 26.76 -5.00 -13.17
N ILE A 620 26.11 -4.47 -14.21
CA ILE A 620 26.62 -4.52 -15.58
C ILE A 620 27.94 -3.75 -15.69
N LEU A 621 28.06 -2.55 -15.11
CA LEU A 621 29.31 -1.78 -15.13
C LEU A 621 30.44 -2.50 -14.36
N MET A 622 30.12 -3.14 -13.23
CA MET A 622 31.08 -3.96 -12.48
C MET A 622 31.56 -5.17 -13.30
N THR A 623 30.65 -5.83 -14.00
CA THR A 623 30.92 -7.10 -14.68
C THR A 623 31.57 -6.91 -16.05
N GLU A 624 31.08 -5.95 -16.84
CA GLU A 624 31.49 -5.75 -18.23
C GLU A 624 32.64 -4.76 -18.37
N LEU A 625 32.72 -3.76 -17.48
CA LEU A 625 33.75 -2.72 -17.51
C LEU A 625 34.71 -2.78 -16.31
N GLY A 626 34.51 -3.69 -15.35
CA GLY A 626 35.39 -3.85 -14.19
C GLY A 626 35.34 -2.71 -13.18
N VAL A 627 34.30 -1.87 -13.23
CA VAL A 627 34.17 -0.68 -12.37
C VAL A 627 34.02 -1.10 -10.90
N GLN A 628 34.75 -0.44 -10.01
CA GLN A 628 34.68 -0.68 -8.57
C GLN A 628 33.94 0.45 -7.89
N PHE A 629 32.84 0.12 -7.22
CA PHE A 629 32.01 1.09 -6.50
C PHE A 629 32.30 1.00 -4.99
N THR A 630 33.05 1.98 -4.47
CA THR A 630 33.39 2.08 -3.03
C THR A 630 32.55 3.12 -2.30
N ASP A 631 31.96 4.06 -3.03
CA ASP A 631 31.04 5.06 -2.50
C ASP A 631 29.60 4.52 -2.50
N SER A 632 28.80 5.03 -1.57
CA SER A 632 27.35 4.86 -1.60
C SER A 632 26.71 5.73 -2.67
N MET A 633 25.52 5.32 -3.14
CA MET A 633 24.77 6.03 -4.18
C MET A 633 23.38 6.40 -3.70
N SER A 634 23.04 7.66 -3.86
CA SER A 634 21.71 8.21 -3.67
C SER A 634 21.11 8.51 -5.05
N ILE A 635 20.02 7.84 -5.44
CA ILE A 635 19.44 7.90 -6.79
C ILE A 635 17.97 8.32 -6.72
N LEU A 636 17.58 9.33 -7.49
CA LEU A 636 16.19 9.73 -7.69
C LEU A 636 15.80 9.52 -9.15
N VAL A 637 14.72 8.79 -9.41
CA VAL A 637 14.19 8.49 -10.74
C VAL A 637 12.83 9.15 -10.91
N SER A 638 12.61 9.87 -12.00
CA SER A 638 11.32 10.46 -12.37
C SER A 638 11.09 10.30 -13.87
N SER A 639 9.98 9.68 -14.28
CA SER A 639 9.70 9.46 -15.70
C SER A 639 8.32 9.96 -16.09
N ALA A 640 8.27 10.71 -17.19
CA ALA A 640 7.03 11.07 -17.87
C ALA A 640 6.71 10.11 -19.02
N VAL A 641 7.57 9.13 -19.32
CA VAL A 641 7.35 8.14 -20.37
C VAL A 641 6.27 7.16 -19.91
N PRO A 642 5.16 7.00 -20.65
CA PRO A 642 4.07 6.11 -20.24
C PRO A 642 4.51 4.66 -20.03
N GLU A 643 4.34 4.16 -18.80
CA GLU A 643 4.66 2.78 -18.44
C GLU A 643 3.78 1.78 -19.21
N GLY A 644 4.40 0.75 -19.78
CA GLY A 644 3.69 -0.37 -20.42
C GLY A 644 2.90 -0.03 -21.69
N LYS A 645 3.17 1.12 -22.32
CA LYS A 645 2.50 1.54 -23.58
C LYS A 645 3.27 1.22 -24.85
N GLY A 646 4.37 0.47 -24.76
CA GLY A 646 5.20 0.11 -25.91
C GLY A 646 6.03 1.28 -26.45
N VAL A 647 6.35 2.27 -25.60
CA VAL A 647 7.11 3.49 -25.94
C VAL A 647 8.48 3.53 -25.26
N SER A 648 9.02 2.35 -24.91
CA SER A 648 10.36 2.13 -24.36
C SER A 648 10.63 2.85 -23.03
N SER A 649 9.69 2.74 -22.09
CA SER A 649 9.84 3.26 -20.73
C SER A 649 10.99 2.61 -19.96
N SER A 650 11.26 1.30 -20.16
CA SER A 650 12.37 0.58 -19.51
C SER A 650 13.73 1.07 -20.00
N ALA A 651 13.93 1.09 -21.32
CA ALA A 651 15.17 1.58 -21.94
C ALA A 651 15.48 3.03 -21.53
N SER A 652 14.47 3.90 -21.48
CA SER A 652 14.62 5.28 -21.00
C SER A 652 15.13 5.34 -19.55
N VAL A 653 14.65 4.48 -18.65
CA VAL A 653 15.14 4.41 -17.27
C VAL A 653 16.58 3.89 -17.19
N GLU A 654 16.90 2.82 -17.93
CA GLU A 654 18.25 2.24 -17.95
C GLU A 654 19.28 3.22 -18.50
N VAL A 655 18.97 3.87 -19.63
CA VAL A 655 19.87 4.81 -20.31
C VAL A 655 20.10 6.06 -19.46
N ALA A 656 19.05 6.63 -18.86
CA ALA A 656 19.19 7.77 -17.96
C ALA A 656 20.04 7.39 -16.74
N THR A 657 19.77 6.23 -16.12
CA THR A 657 20.53 5.76 -14.94
C THR A 657 22.00 5.54 -15.28
N MET A 658 22.28 4.80 -16.36
CA MET A 658 23.66 4.48 -16.74
C MET A 658 24.44 5.73 -17.15
N SER A 659 23.79 6.69 -17.81
CA SER A 659 24.39 7.99 -18.14
C SER A 659 24.73 8.79 -16.89
N ALA A 660 23.84 8.82 -15.90
CA ALA A 660 24.07 9.53 -14.64
C ALA A 660 25.23 8.90 -13.85
N ILE A 661 25.30 7.56 -13.76
CA ILE A 661 26.41 6.84 -13.11
C ILE A 661 27.71 7.08 -13.87
N ALA A 662 27.70 6.99 -15.20
CA ALA A 662 28.89 7.22 -16.00
C ALA A 662 29.46 8.62 -15.77
N ALA A 663 28.60 9.65 -15.74
CA ALA A 663 29.01 11.01 -15.40
C ALA A 663 29.58 11.11 -13.98
N ALA A 664 28.89 10.57 -12.97
CA ALA A 664 29.29 10.66 -11.57
C ALA A 664 30.63 9.96 -11.25
N TYR A 665 30.99 8.94 -12.03
CA TYR A 665 32.22 8.16 -11.87
C TYR A 665 33.27 8.45 -12.96
N GLY A 666 33.03 9.44 -13.84
CA GLY A 666 33.98 9.81 -14.89
C GLY A 666 34.23 8.71 -15.93
N LEU A 667 33.23 7.86 -16.19
CA LEU A 667 33.33 6.78 -17.17
C LEU A 667 33.04 7.32 -18.56
N ASN A 668 33.97 7.11 -19.50
CA ASN A 668 33.78 7.49 -20.89
C ASN A 668 33.16 6.33 -21.69
N ILE A 669 31.83 6.35 -21.83
CA ILE A 669 31.05 5.31 -22.53
C ILE A 669 30.39 5.95 -23.76
N THR A 670 30.60 5.38 -24.94
CA THR A 670 29.96 5.89 -26.15
C THR A 670 28.44 5.64 -26.10
N PRO A 671 27.58 6.49 -26.71
CA PRO A 671 26.13 6.28 -26.69
C PRO A 671 25.68 4.90 -27.18
N ARG A 672 26.40 4.36 -28.18
CA ARG A 672 26.16 3.02 -28.72
C ARG A 672 26.49 1.92 -27.71
N ASP A 673 27.63 2.01 -27.05
CA ASP A 673 28.04 1.01 -26.06
C ASP A 673 27.18 1.10 -24.81
N LEU A 674 26.76 2.31 -24.41
CA LEU A 674 25.79 2.54 -23.36
C LEU A 674 24.47 1.83 -23.66
N ALA A 675 23.93 1.97 -24.87
CA ALA A 675 22.73 1.25 -25.29
C ALA A 675 22.88 -0.28 -25.21
N LEU A 676 24.04 -0.81 -25.60
CA LEU A 676 24.32 -2.25 -25.54
C LEU A 676 24.46 -2.76 -24.09
N LEU A 677 25.03 -1.96 -23.19
CA LEU A 677 25.10 -2.28 -21.77
C LEU A 677 23.71 -2.23 -21.12
N CYS A 678 22.89 -1.23 -21.44
CA CYS A 678 21.49 -1.17 -21.00
C CYS A 678 20.69 -2.38 -21.49
N GLN A 679 20.85 -2.79 -22.76
CA GLN A 679 20.22 -4.00 -23.28
C GLN A 679 20.58 -5.25 -22.46
N LYS A 680 21.84 -5.35 -21.98
CA LYS A 680 22.26 -6.44 -21.08
C LYS A 680 21.57 -6.36 -19.73
N VAL A 681 21.31 -5.17 -19.18
CA VAL A 681 20.52 -5.00 -17.95
C VAL A 681 19.14 -5.63 -18.14
N GLU A 682 18.43 -5.27 -19.19
CA GLU A 682 17.07 -5.75 -19.45
C GLU A 682 17.03 -7.28 -19.67
N ASN A 683 17.92 -7.79 -20.52
CA ASN A 683 17.92 -9.22 -20.87
C ASN A 683 18.41 -10.12 -19.73
N HIS A 684 19.49 -9.73 -19.04
CA HIS A 684 20.17 -10.61 -18.10
C HIS A 684 19.78 -10.39 -16.65
N VAL A 685 19.61 -9.13 -16.22
CA VAL A 685 19.28 -8.80 -14.82
C VAL A 685 17.77 -8.76 -14.62
N VAL A 686 17.04 -8.05 -15.48
CA VAL A 686 15.57 -7.97 -15.39
C VAL A 686 14.92 -9.27 -15.89
N GLY A 687 15.53 -9.90 -16.89
CA GLY A 687 15.03 -11.13 -17.52
C GLY A 687 13.93 -10.88 -18.56
N ALA A 688 13.85 -9.67 -19.12
CA ALA A 688 12.92 -9.32 -20.18
C ALA A 688 13.64 -9.44 -21.54
N PRO A 689 13.28 -10.40 -22.40
CA PRO A 689 13.93 -10.56 -23.69
C PRO A 689 13.61 -9.39 -24.62
N CYS A 690 14.63 -8.60 -24.97
CA CYS A 690 14.51 -7.43 -25.84
C CYS A 690 15.68 -7.30 -26.83
N GLY A 691 15.42 -6.70 -28.00
CA GLY A 691 16.48 -6.30 -28.91
C GLY A 691 17.10 -4.98 -28.45
N VAL A 692 17.94 -4.39 -29.31
CA VAL A 692 18.71 -3.19 -28.94
C VAL A 692 18.02 -1.90 -29.34
N MET A 693 16.95 -2.00 -30.16
CA MET A 693 16.32 -0.85 -30.82
C MET A 693 15.86 0.23 -29.82
N ASP A 694 15.28 -0.19 -28.69
CA ASP A 694 14.76 0.70 -27.65
C ASP A 694 15.87 1.52 -27.00
N GLN A 695 16.91 0.85 -26.50
CA GLN A 695 18.08 1.48 -25.89
C GLN A 695 18.85 2.33 -26.90
N MET A 696 18.97 1.89 -28.14
CA MET A 696 19.66 2.63 -29.20
C MET A 696 18.92 3.92 -29.55
N ALA A 697 17.59 3.88 -29.67
CA ALA A 697 16.78 5.08 -29.90
C ALA A 697 16.86 6.06 -28.74
N SER A 698 16.85 5.55 -27.50
CA SER A 698 16.95 6.39 -26.30
C SER A 698 18.33 7.03 -26.15
N ALA A 699 19.42 6.30 -26.43
CA ALA A 699 20.79 6.79 -26.24
C ALA A 699 21.35 7.59 -27.44
N CYS A 700 21.01 7.21 -28.67
CA CYS A 700 21.61 7.78 -29.89
C CYS A 700 20.65 8.68 -30.69
N GLY A 701 19.38 8.74 -30.31
CA GLY A 701 18.40 9.53 -31.04
C GLY A 701 18.56 11.03 -30.81
N GLU A 702 18.16 11.81 -31.82
CA GLU A 702 18.19 13.27 -31.77
C GLU A 702 16.77 13.84 -31.86
N ALA A 703 16.53 14.97 -31.19
CA ALA A 703 15.24 15.64 -31.20
C ALA A 703 14.81 15.99 -32.63
N ASN A 704 13.55 15.72 -32.96
CA ASN A 704 12.96 15.97 -34.28
C ASN A 704 13.63 15.25 -35.46
N LYS A 705 14.38 14.16 -35.21
CA LYS A 705 15.01 13.33 -36.25
C LYS A 705 14.60 11.87 -36.15
N LEU A 706 14.52 11.21 -37.30
CA LEU A 706 14.38 9.76 -37.38
C LEU A 706 15.77 9.12 -37.26
N LEU A 707 15.89 8.19 -36.32
CA LEU A 707 17.03 7.30 -36.22
C LEU A 707 16.78 6.06 -37.07
N ALA A 708 17.53 5.95 -38.16
CA ALA A 708 17.55 4.78 -39.01
C ALA A 708 18.57 3.77 -38.51
N MET A 709 18.14 2.53 -38.27
CA MET A 709 19.03 1.43 -37.88
C MET A 709 18.63 0.13 -38.56
N VAL A 710 19.62 -0.73 -38.81
CA VAL A 710 19.39 -2.08 -39.35
C VAL A 710 19.59 -3.07 -38.21
N CYS A 711 18.50 -3.64 -37.70
CA CYS A 711 18.55 -4.52 -36.55
C CYS A 711 18.96 -5.94 -36.97
N GLN A 712 20.27 -6.21 -36.99
CA GLN A 712 20.83 -7.51 -37.38
C GLN A 712 21.08 -8.40 -36.16
N PHE A 713 20.86 -9.72 -36.30
CA PHE A 713 21.36 -10.69 -35.34
C PHE A 713 22.87 -10.53 -35.19
N ARG A 714 23.34 -10.44 -33.94
CA ARG A 714 24.76 -10.55 -33.65
C ARG A 714 25.18 -12.00 -33.90
N CYS A 715 25.62 -12.29 -35.12
CA CYS A 715 26.24 -13.56 -35.43
C CYS A 715 27.54 -13.63 -34.61
N SER A 716 27.59 -14.54 -33.65
CA SER A 716 28.81 -14.89 -32.92
C SER A 716 29.80 -15.52 -33.91
N LEU A 717 30.52 -14.67 -34.63
CA LEU A 717 31.74 -15.08 -35.30
C LEU A 717 32.77 -15.39 -34.21
N GLN A 718 32.98 -16.69 -33.99
CA GLN A 718 34.18 -17.24 -33.40
C GLN A 718 35.41 -16.44 -33.87
N LYS A 719 36.15 -15.88 -32.92
CA LYS A 719 37.61 -15.87 -32.93
C LYS A 719 38.12 -16.04 -31.52
#